data_AF-A0A7V9A6X7-F1
#
_entry.id   AF-A0A7V9A6X7-F1
#
_cell.length_a   1.000
_cell.length_b   1.000
_cell.length_c   1.000
_cell.angle_alpha   90.00
_cell.angle_beta   90.00
_cell.angle_gamma   90.00
#
_symmetry.space_group_name_H-M   'P 1'
#
loop_
_entity.id
_entity.type
_entity.pdbx_description
1 polymer ?
#
loop_
_entity_poly.entity_id
_entity_poly.type
_entity_poly.pdbx_seq_one_letter_code
_entity_poly.pdbx_strand_id
1 'polypeptide(L)'
;MKTPTQQSWFFFHLRLVLLLGITSLPCCALAAVIEDFESATPTWQPLEGDAPASRLDHKRIAGNSHLGASSELIALRFSQGSYAYYGQRIKPARVVPDLSFSIWVKSDRPGIQFAVQVVFPRSRDPRTGQPITTRILGDRSGQPDQWNQIGIRNIDEQVSGQVTALRSEHGAQFDPREAYVDMVLLNLYTGTGIVRVQIDDLNGEGLLNVQKANTVTQRVTNPGGLRGMGGVPGTTGANVQLAPPRSESASNGQVIELNDHAAVPRIIDYNGEPLSLLRGLGFNAIRTSRAPSPQLQQELLRYNMWSVSSPPETRSPADQSAVLAWELPIPSGDDAFSDFAIRAADLRLLDGQKPRPVLAIAPNRVHDYSQHSEIIATRRSPLGTSQSLTDYAKWTQSWGLFASPSATRWAVIPTQFSPATQRQVSFLAQEASVPMGFQPYQLEKATFLAIANGVRGIVFESNSPLNEDHPVDFARRTALDIINRRMELIYPWIAQGSPRNGAISSDPNVHVSMLATDTAILLIAVRTGPDDQFVVDPLPDRPVDVRVRGVPMASEAYRIGDSGIHSVNHSRGLGDMKIQLDASEHVSLVFLTQDPRVIRNMRERSERHRTEIVRLRMEAVNHEFELARSVQAALESPAESPAIRRNIDSAWADIRQARTLYEEYNLQTAYRYVTQAERKVATVQRQQWTQWASQYKFPLTNPTLISHDLVPFASRLQGNLNYLRPGTNTLPAGDMEDLTFLLSSGWIQVRSPQPGFESAVELSPQQPHGGNYALSLRVSPDTQGLYARPEQAPISVRSATVQVPPDRLVIIRGWIRIPQRLSSETGGVLIHDTLGGRELGIHMTEAAEWTEFSLMRATGDSDTLNLTVEMADVGQVFLDDVTVSIYEATRGPEIAPGFDAEADDRFQSYQP
;
A
#
# COMPACT_ATOMS: atom_id res chain seq x y z
N MET A 1 -36.97 10.20 64.21
CA MET A 1 -38.35 10.64 64.47
C MET A 1 -38.89 11.28 63.20
N LYS A 2 -40.01 10.75 62.69
CA LYS A 2 -40.90 11.24 61.62
C LYS A 2 -40.37 11.30 60.16
N THR A 3 -40.53 10.13 59.52
CA THR A 3 -41.19 9.82 58.23
C THR A 3 -40.93 10.66 56.96
N PRO A 4 -40.57 10.00 55.84
CA PRO A 4 -40.48 10.56 54.49
C PRO A 4 -41.71 10.23 53.61
N THR A 5 -42.01 11.09 52.64
CA THR A 5 -43.00 10.85 51.55
C THR A 5 -42.42 11.43 50.25
N GLN A 6 -41.97 10.58 49.32
CA GLN A 6 -42.66 10.19 48.08
C GLN A 6 -43.17 11.37 47.23
N GLN A 7 -42.34 11.83 46.28
CA GLN A 7 -42.70 12.16 44.89
C GLN A 7 -41.48 12.67 44.11
N SER A 8 -40.75 11.76 43.44
CA SER A 8 -39.96 12.03 42.21
C SER A 8 -39.26 10.78 41.66
N TRP A 9 -39.94 9.63 41.67
CA TRP A 9 -39.51 8.42 40.95
C TRP A 9 -40.14 8.36 39.54
N PHE A 10 -40.04 9.45 38.76
CA PHE A 10 -40.57 9.48 37.39
C PHE A 10 -39.76 10.30 36.36
N PHE A 11 -38.58 10.85 36.72
CA PHE A 11 -37.77 11.65 35.77
C PHE A 11 -36.36 11.13 35.48
N PHE A 12 -36.02 9.91 35.90
CA PHE A 12 -34.67 9.35 35.67
C PHE A 12 -34.62 8.09 34.78
N HIS A 13 -35.70 7.81 34.02
CA HIS A 13 -35.75 6.71 33.04
C HIS A 13 -36.06 7.15 31.60
N LEU A 14 -36.01 8.46 31.28
CA LEU A 14 -36.25 8.97 29.92
C LEU A 14 -35.01 9.64 29.25
N ARG A 15 -33.79 9.31 29.71
CA ARG A 15 -32.55 9.69 29.00
C ARG A 15 -31.60 8.53 28.70
N LEU A 16 -32.00 7.29 29.02
CA LEU A 16 -31.21 6.08 28.76
C LEU A 16 -31.86 5.12 27.74
N VAL A 17 -32.87 5.58 26.99
CA VAL A 17 -33.55 4.78 25.94
C VAL A 17 -33.56 5.49 24.56
N LEU A 18 -32.95 6.68 24.42
CA LEU A 18 -32.88 7.40 23.14
C LEU A 18 -31.46 7.49 22.53
N LEU A 19 -30.62 6.49 22.81
CA LEU A 19 -29.31 6.35 22.16
C LEU A 19 -28.98 4.88 21.81
N LEU A 20 -30.03 4.09 21.55
CA LEU A 20 -29.95 2.66 21.18
C LEU A 20 -30.95 2.30 20.06
N GLY A 21 -31.18 3.22 19.13
CA GLY A 21 -32.17 3.07 18.06
C GLY A 21 -31.85 3.82 16.77
N ILE A 22 -30.62 3.70 16.26
CA ILE A 22 -30.35 3.91 14.83
C ILE A 22 -29.71 2.63 14.30
N THR A 23 -30.58 1.65 14.08
CA THR A 23 -30.33 0.46 13.28
C THR A 23 -30.24 0.86 11.80
N SER A 24 -29.18 0.38 11.13
CA SER A 24 -29.18 0.01 9.72
C SER A 24 -29.81 0.99 8.71
N LEU A 25 -29.00 1.92 8.20
CA LEU A 25 -29.21 2.40 6.83
C LEU A 25 -28.39 1.49 5.90
N PRO A 26 -29.00 0.87 4.88
CA PRO A 26 -28.24 0.23 3.82
C PRO A 26 -27.41 1.31 3.13
N CYS A 27 -26.12 1.04 2.90
CA CYS A 27 -25.31 1.87 2.03
C CYS A 27 -25.88 1.73 0.61
N CYS A 28 -26.86 2.56 0.26
CA CYS A 28 -27.23 2.82 -1.12
C CYS A 28 -26.00 3.44 -1.80
N ALA A 29 -25.68 2.97 -3.00
CA ALA A 29 -24.68 3.61 -3.85
C ALA A 29 -24.97 5.13 -3.89
N LEU A 30 -24.00 5.95 -3.50
CA LEU A 30 -24.16 7.41 -3.52
C LEU A 30 -24.27 7.84 -4.99
N ALA A 31 -25.45 8.36 -5.36
CA ALA A 31 -25.65 8.99 -6.65
C ALA A 31 -24.70 10.19 -6.80
N ALA A 32 -23.99 10.26 -7.92
CA ALA A 32 -23.11 11.38 -8.22
C ALA A 32 -23.94 12.54 -8.77
N VAL A 33 -23.76 13.73 -8.18
CA VAL A 33 -24.38 14.96 -8.67
C VAL A 33 -23.75 15.35 -10.01
N ILE A 34 -24.57 15.40 -11.07
CA ILE A 34 -24.17 15.81 -12.42
C ILE A 34 -24.36 17.31 -12.60
N GLU A 35 -25.45 17.86 -12.06
CA GLU A 35 -25.76 19.29 -12.02
C GLU A 35 -26.61 19.58 -10.78
N ASP A 36 -26.16 20.54 -9.97
CA ASP A 36 -26.80 21.01 -8.73
C ASP A 36 -27.70 22.24 -8.92
N PHE A 37 -27.71 22.82 -10.12
CA PHE A 37 -28.52 23.98 -10.51
C PHE A 37 -28.20 25.29 -9.76
N GLU A 38 -27.05 25.39 -9.09
CA GLU A 38 -26.70 26.57 -8.27
C GLU A 38 -26.01 27.71 -9.05
N SER A 39 -25.43 27.42 -10.23
CA SER A 39 -24.85 28.45 -11.10
C SER A 39 -25.91 29.46 -11.62
N ALA A 40 -25.53 30.64 -12.13
CA ALA A 40 -26.49 31.58 -12.70
C ALA A 40 -26.96 31.22 -14.14
N THR A 41 -26.33 30.23 -14.80
CA THR A 41 -26.52 29.97 -16.23
C THR A 41 -27.45 28.76 -16.45
N PRO A 42 -28.48 28.85 -17.31
CA PRO A 42 -29.30 27.70 -17.69
C PRO A 42 -28.48 26.65 -18.46
N THR A 43 -28.67 25.37 -18.15
CA THR A 43 -27.88 24.26 -18.69
C THR A 43 -28.64 23.40 -19.71
N TRP A 44 -29.96 23.48 -19.76
CA TRP A 44 -30.79 22.73 -20.72
C TRP A 44 -30.95 23.46 -22.05
N GLN A 45 -30.84 22.75 -23.17
CA GLN A 45 -30.93 23.36 -24.50
C GLN A 45 -32.06 22.72 -25.33
N PRO A 46 -32.78 23.50 -26.16
CA PRO A 46 -33.78 22.94 -27.07
C PRO A 46 -33.13 22.03 -28.11
N LEU A 47 -33.78 20.91 -28.40
CA LEU A 47 -33.41 19.94 -29.43
C LEU A 47 -34.53 19.81 -30.45
N GLU A 48 -34.26 19.09 -31.55
CA GLU A 48 -35.25 18.86 -32.61
C GLU A 48 -36.52 18.17 -32.06
N GLY A 49 -37.66 18.81 -32.32
CA GLY A 49 -39.01 18.40 -31.93
C GLY A 49 -39.98 18.58 -33.11
N ASP A 50 -41.02 17.76 -33.18
CA ASP A 50 -42.05 17.88 -34.22
C ASP A 50 -43.21 18.81 -33.82
N ALA A 51 -43.31 19.14 -32.53
CA ALA A 51 -44.26 20.10 -31.97
C ALA A 51 -43.67 21.52 -32.03
N PRO A 52 -44.21 22.43 -32.87
CA PRO A 52 -43.76 23.82 -32.87
C PRO A 52 -44.00 24.46 -31.50
N ALA A 53 -42.93 25.03 -30.93
CA ALA A 53 -42.95 25.63 -29.60
C ALA A 53 -42.44 27.07 -29.64
N SER A 54 -43.17 28.01 -29.06
CA SER A 54 -42.63 29.35 -28.77
C SER A 54 -42.15 29.43 -27.32
N ARG A 55 -40.89 29.83 -27.13
CA ARG A 55 -40.28 29.98 -25.80
C ARG A 55 -40.78 31.26 -25.14
N LEU A 56 -41.44 31.11 -23.98
CA LEU A 56 -41.96 32.20 -23.17
C LEU A 56 -40.95 32.64 -22.12
N ASP A 57 -40.25 31.69 -21.50
CA ASP A 57 -39.22 31.96 -20.49
C ASP A 57 -38.22 30.80 -20.43
N HIS A 58 -36.96 31.08 -20.09
CA HIS A 58 -35.92 30.09 -19.85
C HIS A 58 -34.77 30.72 -19.07
N LYS A 59 -34.72 30.44 -17.76
CA LYS A 59 -33.79 31.10 -16.82
C LYS A 59 -33.60 30.29 -15.54
N ARG A 60 -32.52 30.58 -14.80
CA ARG A 60 -32.37 30.14 -13.41
C ARG A 60 -33.24 31.01 -12.49
N ILE A 61 -33.92 30.42 -11.51
CA ILE A 61 -34.78 31.12 -10.55
C ILE A 61 -34.37 30.77 -9.11
N ALA A 62 -34.29 31.78 -8.23
CA ALA A 62 -33.96 31.59 -6.82
C ALA A 62 -35.22 31.39 -5.96
N GLY A 63 -35.10 30.60 -4.88
CA GLY A 63 -36.13 30.45 -3.84
C GLY A 63 -37.30 29.51 -4.19
N ASN A 64 -37.21 28.74 -5.28
CA ASN A 64 -38.18 27.72 -5.65
C ASN A 64 -37.44 26.53 -6.27
N SER A 65 -36.67 25.84 -5.43
CA SER A 65 -35.85 24.66 -5.71
C SER A 65 -36.38 23.45 -4.95
N HIS A 66 -35.92 22.26 -5.33
CA HIS A 66 -36.07 21.03 -4.57
C HIS A 66 -34.97 20.91 -3.50
N LEU A 67 -33.72 21.22 -3.87
CA LEU A 67 -32.55 21.30 -2.99
C LEU A 67 -31.73 22.55 -3.36
N GLY A 68 -30.93 23.10 -2.44
CA GLY A 68 -30.14 24.29 -2.74
C GLY A 68 -30.96 25.58 -2.90
N ALA A 69 -30.40 26.61 -3.51
CA ALA A 69 -30.97 27.96 -3.58
C ALA A 69 -31.71 28.25 -4.89
N SER A 70 -31.46 27.50 -5.98
CA SER A 70 -32.05 27.78 -7.29
C SER A 70 -32.43 26.57 -8.12
N SER A 71 -33.37 26.75 -9.06
CA SER A 71 -33.76 25.75 -10.05
C SER A 71 -33.82 26.36 -11.45
N GLU A 72 -33.86 25.53 -12.49
CA GLU A 72 -34.02 26.01 -13.87
C GLU A 72 -35.47 25.97 -14.34
N LEU A 73 -36.00 27.12 -14.78
CA LEU A 73 -37.36 27.26 -15.30
C LEU A 73 -37.34 27.29 -16.82
N ILE A 74 -38.18 26.47 -17.46
CA ILE A 74 -38.49 26.48 -18.89
C ILE A 74 -40.00 26.65 -19.08
N ALA A 75 -40.41 27.67 -19.81
CA ALA A 75 -41.82 27.94 -20.14
C ALA A 75 -42.01 27.99 -21.66
N LEU A 76 -42.87 27.13 -22.20
CA LEU A 76 -43.10 26.97 -23.64
C LEU A 76 -44.59 27.04 -23.96
N ARG A 77 -44.93 27.47 -25.17
CA ARG A 77 -46.26 27.33 -25.75
C ARG A 77 -46.20 26.41 -26.96
N PHE A 78 -46.89 25.27 -26.87
CA PHE A 78 -46.94 24.26 -27.92
C PHE A 78 -48.18 24.38 -28.80
N SER A 79 -48.01 24.13 -30.10
CA SER A 79 -49.10 23.83 -31.05
C SER A 79 -49.22 22.30 -31.26
N GLN A 80 -49.86 21.85 -32.34
CA GLN A 80 -50.00 20.41 -32.60
C GLN A 80 -48.65 19.75 -32.91
N GLY A 81 -48.42 18.57 -32.34
CA GLY A 81 -47.22 17.74 -32.54
C GLY A 81 -47.26 16.51 -31.64
N SER A 82 -46.12 15.85 -31.44
CA SER A 82 -46.04 14.63 -30.61
C SER A 82 -44.89 14.65 -29.58
N TYR A 83 -43.82 15.41 -29.79
CA TYR A 83 -42.73 15.56 -28.84
C TYR A 83 -41.97 16.90 -28.99
N ALA A 84 -41.33 17.32 -27.91
CA ALA A 84 -40.39 18.44 -27.90
C ALA A 84 -39.31 18.20 -26.84
N TYR A 85 -38.08 17.98 -27.28
CA TYR A 85 -36.98 17.64 -26.38
C TYR A 85 -36.17 18.87 -25.97
N TYR A 86 -35.84 18.93 -24.69
CA TYR A 86 -34.71 19.70 -24.19
C TYR A 86 -33.65 18.72 -23.68
N GLY A 87 -32.38 19.06 -23.81
CA GLY A 87 -31.30 18.18 -23.35
C GLY A 87 -30.13 18.91 -22.75
N GLN A 88 -29.43 18.19 -21.88
CA GLN A 88 -28.17 18.59 -21.26
C GLN A 88 -27.09 17.57 -21.62
N ARG A 89 -25.98 18.04 -22.22
CA ARG A 89 -24.84 17.17 -22.51
C ARG A 89 -24.15 16.79 -21.21
N ILE A 90 -23.79 15.52 -21.10
CA ILE A 90 -23.05 14.99 -19.96
C ILE A 90 -21.71 14.43 -20.42
N LYS A 91 -20.80 14.15 -19.47
CA LYS A 91 -19.61 13.36 -19.78
C LYS A 91 -20.07 11.98 -20.29
N PRO A 92 -19.52 11.46 -21.41
CA PRO A 92 -19.94 10.18 -21.99
C PRO A 92 -19.90 9.04 -20.97
N ALA A 93 -21.06 8.51 -20.59
CA ALA A 93 -21.24 7.46 -19.59
C ALA A 93 -21.57 6.13 -20.28
N ARG A 94 -20.71 5.11 -20.14
CA ARG A 94 -20.88 3.82 -20.81
C ARG A 94 -22.16 3.12 -20.35
N VAL A 95 -22.95 2.61 -21.30
CA VAL A 95 -24.14 1.80 -20.99
C VAL A 95 -23.67 0.50 -20.34
N VAL A 96 -23.99 0.36 -19.05
CA VAL A 96 -23.73 -0.81 -18.19
C VAL A 96 -24.97 -1.07 -17.32
N PRO A 97 -25.11 -2.28 -16.72
CA PRO A 97 -26.31 -2.67 -15.96
C PRO A 97 -26.74 -1.67 -14.88
N ASP A 98 -25.77 -1.08 -14.17
CA ASP A 98 -26.05 -0.18 -13.05
C ASP A 98 -26.13 1.30 -13.46
N LEU A 99 -26.07 1.63 -14.76
CA LEU A 99 -26.17 3.01 -15.22
C LEU A 99 -27.61 3.49 -15.05
N SER A 100 -27.80 4.47 -14.18
CA SER A 100 -29.09 5.12 -13.95
C SER A 100 -28.94 6.63 -13.89
N PHE A 101 -30.01 7.35 -14.22
CA PHE A 101 -30.09 8.80 -14.06
C PHE A 101 -31.41 9.17 -13.41
N SER A 102 -31.40 10.21 -12.59
CA SER A 102 -32.60 10.77 -11.98
C SER A 102 -32.52 12.29 -11.91
N ILE A 103 -33.67 12.95 -11.99
CA ILE A 103 -33.80 14.40 -11.91
C ILE A 103 -35.11 14.77 -11.22
N TRP A 104 -35.14 15.89 -10.54
CA TRP A 104 -36.36 16.44 -9.95
C TRP A 104 -37.00 17.44 -10.92
N VAL A 105 -38.30 17.27 -11.15
CA VAL A 105 -39.09 18.18 -11.97
C VAL A 105 -40.37 18.61 -11.28
N LYS A 106 -40.76 19.86 -11.47
CA LYS A 106 -42.05 20.42 -11.06
C LYS A 106 -42.70 21.10 -12.25
N SER A 107 -43.89 20.68 -12.64
CA SER A 107 -44.56 21.21 -13.83
C SER A 107 -46.03 21.50 -13.58
N ASP A 108 -46.57 22.53 -14.23
CA ASP A 108 -47.99 22.86 -14.23
C ASP A 108 -48.86 21.84 -15.00
N ARG A 109 -48.24 20.85 -15.67
CA ARG A 109 -48.91 19.75 -16.36
C ARG A 109 -48.26 18.39 -16.07
N PRO A 110 -49.05 17.30 -16.07
CA PRO A 110 -48.50 15.95 -15.96
C PRO A 110 -47.87 15.52 -17.30
N GLY A 111 -46.99 14.53 -17.27
CA GLY A 111 -46.51 13.84 -18.47
C GLY A 111 -45.19 14.32 -19.05
N ILE A 112 -44.40 15.12 -18.33
CA ILE A 112 -43.00 15.39 -18.69
C ILE A 112 -42.23 14.08 -18.63
N GLN A 113 -41.52 13.71 -19.70
CA GLN A 113 -40.87 12.40 -19.77
C GLN A 113 -39.34 12.52 -19.77
N PHE A 114 -38.68 11.75 -18.90
CA PHE A 114 -37.24 11.61 -18.91
C PHE A 114 -36.78 10.72 -20.06
N ALA A 115 -35.63 11.01 -20.64
CA ALA A 115 -35.00 10.18 -21.65
C ALA A 115 -33.48 10.35 -21.66
N VAL A 116 -32.78 9.45 -22.33
CA VAL A 116 -31.33 9.57 -22.60
C VAL A 116 -31.04 9.32 -24.07
N GLN A 117 -30.00 9.96 -24.58
CA GLN A 117 -29.45 9.63 -25.90
C GLN A 117 -28.31 8.64 -25.74
N VAL A 118 -28.44 7.47 -26.37
CA VAL A 118 -27.40 6.44 -26.43
C VAL A 118 -26.71 6.51 -27.78
N VAL A 119 -25.38 6.57 -27.77
CA VAL A 119 -24.51 6.59 -28.96
C VAL A 119 -23.87 5.23 -29.14
N PHE A 120 -23.89 4.71 -30.38
CA PHE A 120 -23.26 3.45 -30.76
C PHE A 120 -21.99 3.70 -31.60
N PRO A 121 -20.80 3.85 -30.98
CA PRO A 121 -19.60 4.32 -31.67
C PRO A 121 -19.10 3.38 -32.77
N ARG A 122 -19.45 2.09 -32.70
CA ARG A 122 -19.04 1.07 -33.67
C ARG A 122 -19.97 0.95 -34.87
N SER A 123 -21.11 1.63 -34.85
CA SER A 123 -22.11 1.62 -35.91
C SER A 123 -22.26 3.03 -36.47
N ARG A 124 -21.87 3.24 -37.73
CA ARG A 124 -21.92 4.55 -38.38
C ARG A 124 -23.02 4.61 -39.42
N ASP A 125 -23.73 5.74 -39.47
CA ASP A 125 -24.68 6.03 -40.53
C ASP A 125 -23.93 6.14 -41.86
N PRO A 126 -24.25 5.31 -42.88
CA PRO A 126 -23.59 5.32 -44.18
C PRO A 126 -23.67 6.67 -44.91
N ARG A 127 -24.68 7.50 -44.62
CA ARG A 127 -24.92 8.76 -45.31
C ARG A 127 -24.18 9.95 -44.69
N THR A 128 -23.98 9.93 -43.37
CA THR A 128 -23.38 11.05 -42.62
C THR A 128 -22.01 10.72 -42.02
N GLY A 129 -21.65 9.45 -41.92
CA GLY A 129 -20.42 8.98 -41.27
C GLY A 129 -20.41 9.13 -39.75
N GLN A 130 -21.48 9.66 -39.16
CA GLN A 130 -21.61 9.86 -37.71
C GLN A 130 -22.03 8.55 -37.03
N PRO A 131 -21.68 8.35 -35.74
CA PRO A 131 -22.22 7.25 -34.95
C PRO A 131 -23.75 7.28 -34.95
N ILE A 132 -24.37 6.11 -35.07
CA ILE A 132 -25.82 5.97 -34.91
C ILE A 132 -26.16 6.26 -33.45
N THR A 133 -27.25 6.99 -33.22
CA THR A 133 -27.77 7.30 -31.89
C THR A 133 -29.22 6.85 -31.79
N THR A 134 -29.65 6.45 -30.58
CA THR A 134 -31.05 6.18 -30.26
C THR A 134 -31.44 6.90 -28.98
N ARG A 135 -32.74 7.14 -28.79
CA ARG A 135 -33.29 7.70 -27.56
C ARG A 135 -33.98 6.61 -26.77
N ILE A 136 -33.63 6.49 -25.50
CA ILE A 136 -34.28 5.56 -24.58
C ILE A 136 -35.15 6.37 -23.63
N LEU A 137 -36.44 6.03 -23.56
CA LEU A 137 -37.44 6.75 -22.78
C LEU A 137 -37.54 6.16 -21.37
N GLY A 138 -37.57 7.02 -20.36
CA GLY A 138 -37.74 6.67 -18.96
C GLY A 138 -39.09 7.12 -18.39
N ASP A 139 -39.07 7.39 -17.09
CA ASP A 139 -40.23 7.74 -16.26
C ASP A 139 -40.94 9.01 -16.75
N ARG A 140 -42.24 9.13 -16.43
CA ARG A 140 -43.06 10.31 -16.70
C ARG A 140 -43.48 10.99 -15.39
N SER A 141 -43.52 12.33 -15.39
CA SER A 141 -43.99 13.10 -14.24
C SER A 141 -45.48 12.87 -14.00
N GLY A 142 -45.83 12.70 -12.73
CA GLY A 142 -47.18 12.37 -12.29
C GLY A 142 -48.01 13.60 -11.89
N GLN A 143 -47.80 14.11 -10.68
CA GLN A 143 -48.66 15.16 -10.11
C GLN A 143 -48.23 16.57 -10.53
N PRO A 144 -49.15 17.41 -11.06
CA PRO A 144 -48.86 18.82 -11.35
C PRO A 144 -48.50 19.62 -10.10
N ASP A 145 -47.70 20.66 -10.29
CA ASP A 145 -47.27 21.65 -9.28
C ASP A 145 -46.55 21.08 -8.04
N GLN A 146 -46.09 19.83 -8.10
CA GLN A 146 -45.23 19.21 -7.10
C GLN A 146 -43.90 18.76 -7.69
N TRP A 147 -42.85 18.81 -6.87
CA TRP A 147 -41.57 18.22 -7.21
C TRP A 147 -41.69 16.70 -7.24
N ASN A 148 -41.35 16.11 -8.38
CA ASN A 148 -41.36 14.67 -8.60
C ASN A 148 -40.01 14.25 -9.17
N GLN A 149 -39.41 13.21 -8.60
CA GLN A 149 -38.23 12.59 -9.17
C GLN A 149 -38.64 11.70 -10.35
N ILE A 150 -38.05 11.95 -11.51
CA ILE A 150 -38.18 11.11 -12.71
C ILE A 150 -36.80 10.70 -13.19
N GLY A 151 -36.68 9.55 -13.83
CA GLY A 151 -35.39 9.05 -14.26
C GLY A 151 -35.47 7.89 -15.22
N ILE A 152 -34.36 7.20 -15.38
CA ILE A 152 -34.28 5.94 -16.12
C ILE A 152 -33.31 4.98 -15.43
N ARG A 153 -33.71 3.71 -15.38
CA ARG A 153 -32.95 2.58 -14.82
C ARG A 153 -32.87 1.46 -15.85
N ASN A 154 -31.96 0.51 -15.66
CA ASN A 154 -31.74 -0.65 -16.54
C ASN A 154 -31.59 -0.24 -18.03
N ILE A 155 -30.79 0.80 -18.29
CA ILE A 155 -30.62 1.36 -19.63
C ILE A 155 -30.05 0.31 -20.59
N ASP A 156 -29.20 -0.58 -20.10
CA ASP A 156 -28.60 -1.69 -20.85
C ASP A 156 -29.64 -2.73 -21.31
N GLU A 157 -30.61 -3.09 -20.48
CA GLU A 157 -31.71 -3.99 -20.83
C GLU A 157 -32.57 -3.35 -21.93
N GLN A 158 -32.89 -2.06 -21.77
CA GLN A 158 -33.69 -1.31 -22.75
C GLN A 158 -32.96 -1.15 -24.09
N VAL A 159 -31.65 -0.88 -24.06
CA VAL A 159 -30.80 -0.85 -25.27
C VAL A 159 -30.75 -2.22 -25.92
N SER A 160 -30.55 -3.28 -25.14
CA SER A 160 -30.51 -4.67 -25.63
C SER A 160 -31.82 -5.08 -26.30
N GLY A 161 -32.96 -4.68 -25.74
CA GLY A 161 -34.29 -4.90 -26.32
C GLY A 161 -34.50 -4.20 -27.68
N GLN A 162 -33.82 -3.07 -27.91
CA GLN A 162 -33.90 -2.32 -29.18
C GLN A 162 -32.92 -2.80 -30.26
N VAL A 163 -31.93 -3.64 -29.93
CA VAL A 163 -30.90 -4.08 -30.89
C VAL A 163 -31.50 -4.75 -32.13
N THR A 164 -32.57 -5.53 -31.98
CA THR A 164 -33.23 -6.20 -33.11
C THR A 164 -33.88 -5.20 -34.06
N ALA A 165 -34.54 -4.17 -33.54
CA ALA A 165 -35.12 -3.09 -34.34
C ALA A 165 -34.02 -2.28 -35.04
N LEU A 166 -32.95 -1.93 -34.33
CA LEU A 166 -31.82 -1.18 -34.86
C LEU A 166 -31.06 -1.96 -35.96
N ARG A 167 -30.97 -3.30 -35.85
CA ARG A 167 -30.44 -4.16 -36.92
C ARG A 167 -31.36 -4.26 -38.13
N SER A 168 -32.68 -4.18 -37.92
CA SER A 168 -33.65 -4.12 -39.02
C SER A 168 -33.59 -2.78 -39.77
N GLU A 169 -33.33 -1.68 -39.05
CA GLU A 169 -33.28 -0.33 -39.62
C GLU A 169 -31.92 0.00 -40.26
N HIS A 170 -30.81 -0.35 -39.60
CA HIS A 170 -29.45 0.03 -40.02
C HIS A 170 -28.62 -1.12 -40.60
N GLY A 171 -29.21 -2.32 -40.70
CA GLY A 171 -28.61 -3.52 -41.28
C GLY A 171 -27.98 -4.47 -40.26
N ALA A 172 -27.74 -5.71 -40.69
CA ALA A 172 -27.23 -6.79 -39.84
C ALA A 172 -25.85 -6.53 -39.22
N GLN A 173 -25.08 -5.61 -39.83
CA GLN A 173 -23.77 -5.15 -39.37
C GLN A 173 -23.82 -4.20 -38.16
N PHE A 174 -25.01 -3.80 -37.69
CA PHE A 174 -25.14 -2.96 -36.50
C PHE A 174 -24.57 -3.66 -35.25
N ASP A 175 -23.55 -3.02 -34.68
CA ASP A 175 -22.79 -3.44 -33.51
C ASP A 175 -23.14 -2.53 -32.31
N PRO A 176 -23.89 -3.05 -31.31
CA PRO A 176 -24.29 -2.27 -30.14
C PRO A 176 -23.17 -2.13 -29.09
N ARG A 177 -22.00 -2.74 -29.30
CA ARG A 177 -20.91 -2.71 -28.31
C ARG A 177 -20.35 -1.30 -28.16
N GLU A 178 -19.84 -1.03 -26.95
CA GLU A 178 -19.29 0.27 -26.55
C GLU A 178 -20.33 1.40 -26.58
N ALA A 179 -21.62 1.08 -26.50
CA ALA A 179 -22.68 2.07 -26.35
C ALA A 179 -22.45 2.94 -25.10
N TYR A 180 -22.73 4.24 -25.21
CA TYR A 180 -22.64 5.19 -24.11
C TYR A 180 -23.72 6.26 -24.19
N VAL A 181 -24.12 6.81 -23.05
CA VAL A 181 -24.99 7.98 -22.95
C VAL A 181 -24.14 9.25 -22.97
N ASP A 182 -24.43 10.19 -23.85
CA ASP A 182 -23.74 11.49 -23.91
C ASP A 182 -24.66 12.69 -23.63
N MET A 183 -25.95 12.45 -23.53
CA MET A 183 -26.94 13.49 -23.29
C MET A 183 -28.15 12.95 -22.54
N VAL A 184 -28.59 13.71 -21.54
CA VAL A 184 -29.85 13.51 -20.83
C VAL A 184 -30.91 14.41 -21.46
N LEU A 185 -32.15 13.93 -21.53
CA LEU A 185 -33.26 14.53 -22.27
C LEU A 185 -34.53 14.63 -21.41
N LEU A 186 -35.31 15.67 -21.66
CA LEU A 186 -36.67 15.82 -21.17
C LEU A 186 -37.60 16.08 -22.36
N ASN A 187 -38.63 15.28 -22.53
CA ASN A 187 -39.73 15.58 -23.43
C ASN A 187 -40.73 16.47 -22.70
N LEU A 188 -40.83 17.72 -23.14
CA LEU A 188 -41.68 18.75 -22.52
C LEU A 188 -43.07 18.84 -23.15
N TYR A 189 -43.34 18.10 -24.23
CA TYR A 189 -44.63 18.13 -24.90
C TYR A 189 -45.69 17.33 -24.14
N THR A 190 -46.71 18.02 -23.61
CA THR A 190 -47.84 17.43 -22.89
C THR A 190 -49.19 17.78 -23.54
N GLY A 191 -49.17 18.16 -24.82
CA GLY A 191 -50.32 18.65 -25.58
C GLY A 191 -50.27 20.15 -25.87
N THR A 192 -51.30 20.67 -26.55
CA THR A 192 -51.35 22.08 -26.97
C THR A 192 -51.50 23.04 -25.78
N GLY A 193 -50.98 24.26 -25.92
CA GLY A 193 -51.05 25.31 -24.89
C GLY A 193 -49.73 25.53 -24.16
N ILE A 194 -49.79 26.20 -23.01
CA ILE A 194 -48.60 26.60 -22.24
C ILE A 194 -48.22 25.49 -21.26
N VAL A 195 -46.92 25.22 -21.18
CA VAL A 195 -46.28 24.33 -20.20
C VAL A 195 -45.17 25.10 -19.50
N ARG A 196 -45.10 24.99 -18.17
CA ARG A 196 -43.99 25.48 -17.34
C ARG A 196 -43.40 24.29 -16.60
N VAL A 197 -42.07 24.17 -16.65
CA VAL A 197 -41.31 23.12 -15.97
C VAL A 197 -40.15 23.76 -15.23
N GLN A 198 -40.02 23.44 -13.95
CA GLN A 198 -38.85 23.68 -13.13
C GLN A 198 -38.08 22.37 -12.99
N ILE A 199 -36.75 22.46 -13.06
CA ILE A 199 -35.83 21.33 -13.13
C ILE A 199 -34.74 21.53 -12.08
N ASP A 200 -34.42 20.47 -11.34
CA ASP A 200 -33.45 20.49 -10.26
C ASP A 200 -32.78 19.12 -10.03
N ASP A 201 -31.64 19.11 -9.33
CA ASP A 201 -30.91 17.92 -8.83
C ASP A 201 -30.75 16.77 -9.86
N LEU A 202 -29.93 16.96 -10.89
CA LEU A 202 -29.62 15.91 -11.86
C LEU A 202 -28.52 15.02 -11.29
N ASN A 203 -28.86 13.75 -11.07
CA ASN A 203 -27.98 12.75 -10.47
C ASN A 203 -27.79 11.55 -11.40
N GLY A 204 -26.61 10.93 -11.33
CA GLY A 204 -26.31 9.69 -12.03
C GLY A 204 -25.65 8.65 -11.13
N GLU A 205 -26.04 7.39 -11.30
CA GLU A 205 -25.41 6.23 -10.66
C GLU A 205 -24.75 5.38 -11.76
N GLY A 206 -23.63 4.72 -11.44
CA GLY A 206 -22.93 3.87 -12.41
C GLY A 206 -22.20 4.64 -13.54
N LEU A 207 -21.83 5.91 -13.34
CA LEU A 207 -21.16 6.77 -14.33
C LEU A 207 -19.73 6.27 -14.65
N LEU A 208 -19.58 5.48 -15.71
CA LEU A 208 -18.28 5.06 -16.25
C LEU A 208 -17.90 5.88 -17.47
N ASN A 209 -16.94 6.80 -17.32
CA ASN A 209 -16.53 7.70 -18.40
C ASN A 209 -15.85 6.96 -19.56
N VAL A 210 -16.29 7.19 -20.80
CA VAL A 210 -15.63 6.70 -22.00
C VAL A 210 -14.50 7.67 -22.38
N GLN A 211 -13.24 7.26 -22.21
CA GLN A 211 -12.12 7.97 -22.84
C GLN A 211 -12.26 7.82 -24.37
N LYS A 212 -12.32 8.94 -25.10
CA LYS A 212 -12.30 8.95 -26.57
C LYS A 212 -10.98 8.36 -27.06
N ALA A 213 -10.94 7.04 -27.28
CA ALA A 213 -9.81 6.36 -27.87
C ALA A 213 -9.83 6.54 -29.40
N ASN A 214 -8.82 7.22 -29.94
CA ASN A 214 -8.48 7.13 -31.35
C ASN A 214 -8.19 5.67 -31.69
N THR A 215 -8.96 5.11 -32.62
CA THR A 215 -8.94 3.68 -32.96
C THR A 215 -7.63 3.30 -33.65
N VAL A 216 -6.68 2.72 -32.91
CA VAL A 216 -5.64 1.86 -33.49
C VAL A 216 -6.21 0.45 -33.57
N THR A 217 -6.44 -0.02 -34.79
CA THR A 217 -6.90 -1.37 -35.10
C THR A 217 -5.75 -2.36 -34.92
N GLN A 218 -5.67 -3.03 -33.76
CA GLN A 218 -4.92 -4.28 -33.67
C GLN A 218 -5.88 -5.47 -33.82
N ARG A 219 -5.80 -6.11 -34.98
CA ARG A 219 -6.34 -7.45 -35.24
C ARG A 219 -5.58 -8.45 -34.36
N VAL A 220 -6.27 -9.03 -33.39
CA VAL A 220 -5.81 -10.27 -32.75
C VAL A 220 -6.10 -11.42 -33.72
N THR A 221 -5.06 -11.90 -34.38
CA THR A 221 -5.08 -13.19 -35.07
C THR A 221 -4.81 -14.28 -34.04
N ASN A 222 -5.84 -15.06 -33.71
CA ASN A 222 -5.70 -16.30 -32.94
C ASN A 222 -4.85 -17.31 -33.76
N PRO A 223 -3.81 -17.92 -33.17
CA PRO A 223 -3.26 -19.17 -33.68
C PRO A 223 -4.23 -20.30 -33.33
N GLY A 224 -4.68 -21.03 -34.34
CA GLY A 224 -5.55 -22.19 -34.17
C GLY A 224 -4.85 -23.38 -33.53
N GLY A 225 -5.65 -24.20 -32.85
CA GLY A 225 -5.34 -25.59 -32.57
C GLY A 225 -5.41 -25.97 -31.09
N LEU A 226 -6.60 -26.32 -30.60
CA LEU A 226 -6.85 -27.60 -29.93
C LEU A 226 -8.37 -27.81 -29.75
N ARG A 227 -8.80 -29.01 -30.13
CA ARG A 227 -10.17 -29.51 -30.11
C ARG A 227 -10.63 -29.79 -28.68
N GLY A 228 -11.92 -29.59 -28.45
CA GLY A 228 -12.75 -30.47 -27.63
C GLY A 228 -12.99 -30.03 -26.19
N MET A 229 -14.08 -29.31 -25.96
CA MET A 229 -15.16 -29.74 -25.06
C MET A 229 -16.33 -28.77 -25.19
N GLY A 230 -17.45 -29.30 -25.69
CA GLY A 230 -18.76 -28.71 -25.50
C GLY A 230 -19.22 -28.93 -24.06
N GLY A 231 -20.06 -28.01 -23.59
CA GLY A 231 -20.70 -28.08 -22.29
C GLY A 231 -20.58 -26.76 -21.55
N VAL A 232 -21.57 -25.88 -21.74
CA VAL A 232 -21.93 -24.91 -20.69
C VAL A 232 -22.54 -25.74 -19.54
N PRO A 233 -22.03 -25.59 -18.32
CA PRO A 233 -22.93 -25.19 -17.24
C PRO A 233 -22.27 -24.30 -16.17
N GLY A 234 -22.98 -23.25 -15.76
CA GLY A 234 -22.92 -22.73 -14.39
C GLY A 234 -21.88 -21.64 -14.10
N THR A 235 -22.33 -20.62 -13.38
CA THR A 235 -21.52 -19.69 -12.60
C THR A 235 -20.58 -20.46 -11.68
N THR A 236 -19.29 -20.56 -11.99
CA THR A 236 -18.28 -21.12 -11.07
C THR A 236 -17.23 -20.06 -10.76
N GLY A 237 -17.05 -19.76 -9.48
CA GLY A 237 -15.97 -18.92 -8.98
C GLY A 237 -14.58 -19.47 -9.36
N ALA A 238 -13.54 -18.68 -9.08
CA ALA A 238 -12.16 -19.07 -9.37
C ALA A 238 -11.80 -20.44 -8.76
N ASN A 239 -11.27 -21.34 -9.58
CA ASN A 239 -10.76 -22.62 -9.11
C ASN A 239 -9.33 -22.40 -8.59
N VAL A 240 -9.18 -22.28 -7.28
CA VAL A 240 -7.89 -22.12 -6.61
C VAL A 240 -7.43 -23.48 -6.12
N GLN A 241 -6.23 -23.89 -6.52
CA GLN A 241 -5.62 -25.12 -6.05
C GLN A 241 -4.14 -24.88 -5.78
N LEU A 242 -3.58 -25.69 -4.89
CA LEU A 242 -2.15 -25.78 -4.71
C LEU A 242 -1.67 -27.00 -5.48
N ALA A 243 -0.76 -26.77 -6.42
CA ALA A 243 -0.18 -27.82 -7.24
C ALA A 243 1.28 -28.05 -6.83
N PRO A 244 1.81 -29.29 -6.95
CA PRO A 244 3.24 -29.46 -6.97
C PRO A 244 3.81 -28.64 -8.14
N PRO A 245 5.01 -28.08 -7.99
CA PRO A 245 5.61 -27.35 -9.07
C PRO A 245 5.82 -28.26 -10.28
N ARG A 246 5.52 -27.76 -11.48
CA ARG A 246 5.55 -28.55 -12.73
C ARG A 246 6.96 -28.96 -13.18
N SER A 247 8.00 -28.45 -12.52
CA SER A 247 9.40 -28.74 -12.79
C SER A 247 9.92 -29.76 -11.77
N GLU A 248 10.54 -30.85 -12.23
CA GLU A 248 11.21 -31.85 -11.37
C GLU A 248 12.32 -31.22 -10.49
N SER A 249 12.77 -30.02 -10.86
CA SER A 249 13.80 -29.24 -10.17
C SER A 249 13.29 -28.41 -8.98
N ALA A 250 11.97 -28.28 -8.83
CA ALA A 250 11.33 -27.43 -7.84
C ALA A 250 11.02 -28.19 -6.55
N SER A 251 11.97 -28.12 -5.62
CA SER A 251 11.90 -28.80 -4.33
C SER A 251 11.23 -27.98 -3.21
N ASN A 252 10.82 -26.72 -3.46
CA ASN A 252 10.38 -25.80 -2.41
C ASN A 252 8.94 -25.31 -2.60
N GLY A 253 8.06 -25.84 -1.75
CA GLY A 253 6.68 -25.41 -1.57
C GLY A 253 5.76 -25.75 -2.74
N GLN A 254 4.47 -25.54 -2.51
CA GLN A 254 3.45 -25.66 -3.55
C GLN A 254 3.39 -24.38 -4.41
N VAL A 255 2.84 -24.50 -5.61
CA VAL A 255 2.53 -23.37 -6.48
C VAL A 255 1.04 -23.10 -6.37
N ILE A 256 0.68 -21.84 -6.20
CA ILE A 256 -0.71 -21.41 -6.25
C ILE A 256 -1.13 -21.41 -7.71
N GLU A 257 -2.08 -22.28 -8.06
CA GLU A 257 -2.71 -22.29 -9.36
C GLU A 257 -4.12 -21.70 -9.26
N LEU A 258 -4.42 -20.86 -10.24
CA LEU A 258 -5.65 -20.13 -10.35
C LEU A 258 -6.22 -20.37 -11.74
N ASN A 259 -7.34 -21.07 -11.80
CA ASN A 259 -7.90 -21.58 -13.05
C ASN A 259 -6.84 -22.34 -13.87
N ASP A 260 -6.12 -23.26 -13.21
CA ASP A 260 -5.08 -24.15 -13.78
C ASP A 260 -3.82 -23.45 -14.32
N HIS A 261 -3.60 -22.20 -13.93
CA HIS A 261 -2.40 -21.42 -14.24
C HIS A 261 -1.69 -21.00 -12.95
N ALA A 262 -0.37 -21.22 -12.88
CA ALA A 262 0.44 -20.72 -11.79
C ALA A 262 0.25 -19.21 -11.63
N ALA A 263 0.04 -18.73 -10.41
CA ALA A 263 -0.23 -17.34 -10.07
C ALA A 263 0.87 -16.77 -9.16
N VAL A 264 1.14 -15.47 -9.30
CA VAL A 264 2.00 -14.70 -8.39
C VAL A 264 1.13 -13.67 -7.69
N PRO A 265 0.66 -13.94 -6.46
CA PRO A 265 -0.19 -13.00 -5.73
C PRO A 265 0.56 -11.71 -5.43
N ARG A 266 -0.02 -10.59 -5.88
CA ARG A 266 0.39 -9.22 -5.56
C ARG A 266 -0.82 -8.57 -4.93
N ILE A 267 -0.82 -8.60 -3.60
CA ILE A 267 -1.95 -8.32 -2.74
C ILE A 267 -1.71 -6.96 -2.08
N ILE A 268 -2.74 -6.13 -1.97
CA ILE A 268 -2.69 -4.89 -1.20
C ILE A 268 -3.85 -4.86 -0.20
N ASP A 269 -3.63 -4.34 1.01
CA ASP A 269 -4.73 -4.07 1.94
C ASP A 269 -5.72 -3.07 1.33
N TYR A 270 -7.00 -3.44 1.34
CA TYR A 270 -8.06 -2.67 0.70
C TYR A 270 -8.57 -1.55 1.61
N ASN A 271 -8.42 -0.30 1.18
CA ASN A 271 -8.84 0.89 1.93
C ASN A 271 -9.98 1.65 1.21
N GLY A 272 -10.66 1.01 0.26
CA GLY A 272 -11.80 1.59 -0.48
C GLY A 272 -11.44 2.17 -1.84
N GLU A 273 -10.21 1.97 -2.32
CA GLU A 273 -9.81 2.42 -3.65
C GLU A 273 -10.64 1.75 -4.76
N PRO A 274 -10.82 2.40 -5.92
CA PRO A 274 -11.40 1.74 -7.07
C PRO A 274 -10.56 0.53 -7.50
N LEU A 275 -11.17 -0.65 -7.68
CA LEU A 275 -10.42 -1.85 -8.10
C LEU A 275 -9.76 -1.68 -9.48
N SER A 276 -10.32 -0.82 -10.34
CA SER A 276 -9.70 -0.45 -11.61
C SER A 276 -8.33 0.23 -11.43
N LEU A 277 -8.19 1.08 -10.42
CA LEU A 277 -6.91 1.72 -10.07
C LEU A 277 -5.92 0.67 -9.59
N LEU A 278 -6.30 -0.13 -8.60
CA LEU A 278 -5.44 -1.18 -8.04
C LEU A 278 -4.98 -2.17 -9.12
N ARG A 279 -5.89 -2.55 -10.01
CA ARG A 279 -5.58 -3.40 -11.17
C ARG A 279 -4.60 -2.71 -12.13
N GLY A 280 -4.78 -1.41 -12.38
CA GLY A 280 -3.89 -0.59 -13.20
C GLY A 280 -2.46 -0.51 -12.66
N LEU A 281 -2.32 -0.50 -11.32
CA LEU A 281 -1.03 -0.55 -10.61
C LEU A 281 -0.40 -1.96 -10.60
N GLY A 282 -1.05 -2.96 -11.20
CA GLY A 282 -0.54 -4.33 -11.33
C GLY A 282 -0.90 -5.26 -10.17
N PHE A 283 -1.70 -4.81 -9.20
CA PHE A 283 -2.27 -5.70 -8.19
C PHE A 283 -3.23 -6.70 -8.85
N ASN A 284 -3.23 -7.91 -8.33
CA ASN A 284 -4.14 -8.96 -8.77
C ASN A 284 -5.01 -9.48 -7.63
N ALA A 285 -4.74 -9.08 -6.40
CA ALA A 285 -5.61 -9.37 -5.29
C ALA A 285 -5.65 -8.21 -4.30
N ILE A 286 -6.69 -8.19 -3.48
CA ILE A 286 -6.82 -7.30 -2.33
C ILE A 286 -6.86 -8.13 -1.05
N ARG A 287 -6.49 -7.54 0.08
CA ARG A 287 -6.64 -8.13 1.41
C ARG A 287 -7.72 -7.39 2.19
N THR A 288 -8.63 -8.13 2.80
CA THR A 288 -9.76 -7.57 3.56
C THR A 288 -9.89 -8.25 4.92
N SER A 289 -10.24 -7.48 5.95
CA SER A 289 -10.45 -8.00 7.31
C SER A 289 -11.71 -8.86 7.47
N ARG A 290 -12.56 -8.92 6.45
CA ARG A 290 -13.81 -9.69 6.41
C ARG A 290 -14.00 -10.29 5.02
N ALA A 291 -14.79 -11.35 4.92
CA ALA A 291 -15.20 -11.92 3.64
C ALA A 291 -15.86 -10.84 2.73
N PRO A 292 -15.57 -10.83 1.42
CA PRO A 292 -16.07 -9.82 0.51
C PRO A 292 -17.59 -9.87 0.37
N SER A 293 -18.23 -8.71 0.32
CA SER A 293 -19.67 -8.62 0.02
C SER A 293 -19.97 -9.17 -1.39
N PRO A 294 -21.21 -9.60 -1.70
CA PRO A 294 -21.56 -10.05 -3.04
C PRO A 294 -21.23 -9.01 -4.13
N GLN A 295 -21.42 -7.73 -3.83
CA GLN A 295 -21.06 -6.62 -4.74
C GLN A 295 -19.55 -6.58 -4.98
N LEU A 296 -18.75 -6.63 -3.91
CA LEU A 296 -17.29 -6.62 -4.04
C LEU A 296 -16.78 -7.87 -4.77
N GLN A 297 -17.39 -9.04 -4.56
CA GLN A 297 -17.06 -10.26 -5.33
C GLN A 297 -17.32 -10.08 -6.83
N GLN A 298 -18.47 -9.52 -7.22
CA GLN A 298 -18.77 -9.25 -8.61
C GLN A 298 -17.76 -8.28 -9.22
N GLU A 299 -17.36 -7.24 -8.48
CA GLU A 299 -16.36 -6.28 -8.92
C GLU A 299 -14.97 -6.91 -9.06
N LEU A 300 -14.55 -7.74 -8.11
CA LEU A 300 -13.30 -8.51 -8.18
C LEU A 300 -13.25 -9.39 -9.43
N LEU A 301 -14.32 -10.16 -9.70
CA LEU A 301 -14.42 -10.98 -10.91
C LEU A 301 -14.36 -10.13 -12.18
N ARG A 302 -15.04 -8.97 -12.19
CA ARG A 302 -15.06 -8.03 -13.32
C ARG A 302 -13.67 -7.52 -13.69
N TYR A 303 -12.83 -7.23 -12.69
CA TYR A 303 -11.45 -6.75 -12.90
C TYR A 303 -10.40 -7.86 -12.98
N ASN A 304 -10.83 -9.14 -12.93
CA ASN A 304 -9.96 -10.30 -12.84
C ASN A 304 -8.96 -10.16 -11.67
N MET A 305 -9.52 -9.85 -10.51
CA MET A 305 -8.85 -9.74 -9.23
C MET A 305 -9.47 -10.71 -8.22
N TRP A 306 -8.75 -10.98 -7.14
CA TRP A 306 -9.18 -11.88 -6.07
C TRP A 306 -9.04 -11.24 -4.69
N SER A 307 -9.56 -11.90 -3.66
CA SER A 307 -9.45 -11.45 -2.27
C SER A 307 -8.71 -12.46 -1.40
N VAL A 308 -7.88 -11.95 -0.48
CA VAL A 308 -7.38 -12.68 0.68
C VAL A 308 -8.13 -12.13 1.87
N SER A 309 -8.97 -12.95 2.51
CA SER A 309 -9.97 -12.44 3.45
C SER A 309 -10.05 -13.31 4.68
N SER A 310 -10.55 -12.77 5.79
CA SER A 310 -11.02 -13.61 6.89
C SER A 310 -12.30 -14.37 6.52
N PRO A 311 -12.48 -15.61 6.99
CA PRO A 311 -13.66 -16.42 6.67
C PRO A 311 -14.95 -15.77 7.18
N PRO A 312 -16.08 -15.98 6.49
CA PRO A 312 -17.38 -15.46 6.93
C PRO A 312 -17.83 -16.13 8.24
N GLU A 313 -18.38 -15.35 9.16
CA GLU A 313 -18.93 -15.88 10.43
C GLU A 313 -20.30 -16.53 10.26
N THR A 314 -21.12 -16.04 9.32
CA THR A 314 -22.54 -16.41 9.20
C THR A 314 -22.93 -17.07 7.87
N ARG A 315 -22.07 -16.97 6.85
CA ARG A 315 -22.29 -17.55 5.52
C ARG A 315 -21.36 -18.73 5.31
N SER A 316 -21.74 -19.67 4.45
CA SER A 316 -20.82 -20.74 4.06
C SER A 316 -19.59 -20.14 3.37
N PRO A 317 -18.36 -20.47 3.82
CA PRO A 317 -17.15 -20.12 3.11
C PRO A 317 -17.22 -20.57 1.64
N ALA A 318 -17.76 -21.76 1.37
CA ALA A 318 -17.89 -22.34 0.02
C ALA A 318 -18.64 -21.46 -1.00
N ASP A 319 -19.53 -20.57 -0.55
CA ASP A 319 -20.34 -19.69 -1.42
C ASP A 319 -19.58 -18.43 -1.87
N GLN A 320 -18.40 -18.19 -1.31
CA GLN A 320 -17.62 -16.97 -1.52
C GLN A 320 -16.78 -17.09 -2.80
N SER A 321 -17.35 -16.67 -3.92
CA SER A 321 -16.64 -16.54 -5.19
C SER A 321 -15.57 -15.44 -5.11
N ALA A 322 -14.51 -15.52 -5.92
CA ALA A 322 -13.42 -14.53 -5.98
C ALA A 322 -12.49 -14.41 -4.76
N VAL A 323 -12.49 -15.39 -3.85
CA VAL A 323 -11.49 -15.47 -2.77
C VAL A 323 -10.35 -16.39 -3.21
N LEU A 324 -9.13 -15.89 -3.09
CA LEU A 324 -7.88 -16.60 -3.36
C LEU A 324 -7.47 -17.49 -2.19
N ALA A 325 -7.49 -16.94 -0.97
CA ALA A 325 -7.06 -17.63 0.24
C ALA A 325 -7.79 -17.07 1.47
N TRP A 326 -7.92 -17.89 2.50
CA TRP A 326 -8.49 -17.48 3.78
C TRP A 326 -7.38 -17.08 4.75
N GLU A 327 -7.35 -15.83 5.19
CA GLU A 327 -6.50 -15.41 6.30
C GLU A 327 -7.18 -15.73 7.63
N LEU A 328 -6.56 -16.58 8.42
CA LEU A 328 -6.99 -16.83 9.80
C LEU A 328 -6.14 -15.98 10.76
N PRO A 329 -6.76 -15.03 11.49
CA PRO A 329 -6.07 -14.27 12.51
C PRO A 329 -5.57 -15.21 13.61
N ILE A 330 -4.31 -15.02 14.00
CA ILE A 330 -3.67 -15.75 15.10
C ILE A 330 -4.13 -15.10 16.42
N PRO A 331 -4.73 -15.88 17.35
CA PRO A 331 -5.16 -15.35 18.64
C PRO A 331 -3.96 -14.90 19.48
N SER A 332 -4.23 -14.13 20.54
CA SER A 332 -3.24 -13.87 21.58
C SER A 332 -3.40 -14.89 22.71
N GLY A 333 -2.32 -15.19 23.44
CA GLY A 333 -2.32 -16.09 24.60
C GLY A 333 -1.68 -17.45 24.35
N ASP A 334 -1.59 -18.26 25.40
CA ASP A 334 -0.84 -19.53 25.39
C ASP A 334 -1.48 -20.60 24.49
N ASP A 335 -2.81 -20.59 24.38
CA ASP A 335 -3.59 -21.53 23.55
C ASP A 335 -3.72 -21.10 22.08
N ALA A 336 -3.11 -19.97 21.68
CA ALA A 336 -3.26 -19.37 20.35
C ALA A 336 -2.99 -20.35 19.20
N PHE A 337 -1.99 -21.22 19.35
CA PHE A 337 -1.65 -22.23 18.35
C PHE A 337 -2.73 -23.32 18.23
N SER A 338 -3.18 -23.87 19.37
CA SER A 338 -4.20 -24.92 19.41
C SER A 338 -5.51 -24.41 18.81
N ASP A 339 -5.92 -23.20 19.16
CA ASP A 339 -7.11 -22.54 18.62
C ASP A 339 -7.00 -22.29 17.11
N PHE A 340 -5.83 -21.84 16.65
CA PHE A 340 -5.58 -21.68 15.22
C PHE A 340 -5.70 -23.01 14.47
N ALA A 341 -5.09 -24.08 14.98
CA ALA A 341 -5.09 -25.39 14.35
C ALA A 341 -6.52 -25.96 14.20
N ILE A 342 -7.35 -25.83 15.25
CA ILE A 342 -8.76 -26.25 15.23
C ILE A 342 -9.54 -25.44 14.19
N ARG A 343 -9.44 -24.11 14.23
CA ARG A 343 -10.15 -23.23 13.29
C ARG A 343 -9.75 -23.47 11.84
N ALA A 344 -8.47 -23.76 11.59
CA ALA A 344 -7.99 -24.09 10.24
C ALA A 344 -8.53 -25.44 9.76
N ALA A 345 -8.65 -26.44 10.63
CA ALA A 345 -9.26 -27.72 10.29
C ALA A 345 -10.75 -27.56 9.96
N ASP A 346 -11.50 -26.87 10.84
CA ASP A 346 -12.93 -26.60 10.66
C ASP A 346 -13.22 -25.81 9.38
N LEU A 347 -12.39 -24.80 9.08
CA LEU A 347 -12.55 -24.01 7.87
C LEU A 347 -12.42 -24.87 6.61
N ARG A 348 -11.47 -25.80 6.55
CA ARG A 348 -11.32 -26.70 5.38
C ARG A 348 -12.54 -27.60 5.19
N LEU A 349 -13.16 -28.05 6.28
CA LEU A 349 -14.40 -28.83 6.23
C LEU A 349 -15.57 -27.99 5.69
N LEU A 350 -15.66 -26.73 6.08
CA LEU A 350 -16.73 -25.81 5.69
C LEU A 350 -16.56 -25.21 4.28
N ASP A 351 -15.33 -25.14 3.76
CA ASP A 351 -15.04 -24.50 2.46
C ASP A 351 -15.40 -25.33 1.24
N GLY A 352 -15.75 -26.61 1.44
CA GLY A 352 -16.26 -27.52 0.42
C GLY A 352 -15.24 -28.55 -0.07
N GLN A 353 -15.49 -29.16 -1.23
CA GLN A 353 -14.70 -30.30 -1.74
C GLN A 353 -13.27 -29.92 -2.16
N LYS A 354 -13.03 -28.65 -2.51
CA LYS A 354 -11.71 -28.11 -2.87
C LYS A 354 -11.45 -26.89 -1.99
N PRO A 355 -11.05 -27.08 -0.72
CA PRO A 355 -10.85 -25.98 0.20
C PRO A 355 -9.73 -25.07 -0.30
N ARG A 356 -9.97 -23.76 -0.23
CA ARG A 356 -8.96 -22.74 -0.54
C ARG A 356 -7.84 -22.78 0.50
N PRO A 357 -6.63 -22.33 0.11
CA PRO A 357 -5.50 -22.24 1.03
C PRO A 357 -5.80 -21.37 2.25
N VAL A 358 -5.30 -21.80 3.40
CA VAL A 358 -5.27 -21.01 4.63
C VAL A 358 -3.94 -20.26 4.70
N LEU A 359 -4.02 -18.94 4.89
CA LEU A 359 -2.91 -18.05 5.20
C LEU A 359 -2.81 -17.84 6.71
N ALA A 360 -1.64 -18.12 7.26
CA ALA A 360 -1.21 -17.64 8.58
C ALA A 360 -0.18 -16.52 8.42
N ILE A 361 -0.43 -15.37 9.04
CA ILE A 361 0.59 -14.31 9.20
C ILE A 361 1.17 -14.45 10.61
N ALA A 362 2.21 -15.27 10.74
CA ALA A 362 2.78 -15.66 12.02
C ALA A 362 3.87 -14.69 12.50
N PRO A 363 3.74 -14.09 13.69
CA PRO A 363 4.81 -13.30 14.30
C PRO A 363 5.94 -14.19 14.84
N ASN A 364 5.63 -15.43 15.20
CA ASN A 364 6.50 -16.47 15.78
C ASN A 364 5.87 -17.85 15.59
N ARG A 365 6.55 -18.91 16.04
CA ARG A 365 6.11 -20.33 15.94
C ARG A 365 5.69 -20.74 14.52
N VAL A 366 6.41 -20.23 13.54
CA VAL A 366 6.22 -20.38 12.09
C VAL A 366 6.19 -21.84 11.70
N HIS A 367 7.04 -22.68 12.31
CA HIS A 367 6.98 -24.11 12.09
C HIS A 367 5.58 -24.65 12.42
N ASP A 368 5.11 -24.39 13.64
CA ASP A 368 3.83 -24.88 14.16
C ASP A 368 2.67 -24.39 13.28
N TYR A 369 2.56 -23.08 13.02
CA TYR A 369 1.48 -22.54 12.19
C TYR A 369 1.51 -23.08 10.76
N SER A 370 2.70 -23.26 10.18
CA SER A 370 2.85 -23.80 8.81
C SER A 370 2.51 -25.29 8.68
N GLN A 371 2.36 -26.04 9.78
CA GLN A 371 1.79 -27.39 9.74
C GLN A 371 0.27 -27.36 9.52
N HIS A 372 -0.38 -26.26 9.88
CA HIS A 372 -1.84 -26.09 9.81
C HIS A 372 -2.28 -24.99 8.84
N SER A 373 -1.37 -24.44 8.04
CA SER A 373 -1.65 -23.48 6.98
C SER A 373 -0.85 -23.81 5.72
N GLU A 374 -1.49 -23.74 4.55
CA GLU A 374 -0.80 -23.97 3.28
C GLU A 374 0.03 -22.76 2.85
N ILE A 375 -0.31 -21.57 3.34
CA ILE A 375 0.44 -20.34 3.13
C ILE A 375 0.89 -19.81 4.48
N ILE A 376 2.17 -19.47 4.56
CA ILE A 376 2.77 -18.85 5.75
C ILE A 376 3.43 -17.55 5.33
N ALA A 377 3.16 -16.49 6.08
CA ALA A 377 3.82 -15.20 5.96
C ALA A 377 4.27 -14.72 7.33
N THR A 378 5.20 -13.78 7.34
CA THR A 378 5.66 -13.12 8.55
C THR A 378 5.68 -11.61 8.33
N ARG A 379 5.33 -10.87 9.37
CA ARG A 379 5.38 -9.41 9.40
C ARG A 379 6.65 -8.99 10.12
N ARG A 380 7.60 -8.44 9.37
CA ARG A 380 8.77 -7.75 9.92
C ARG A 380 9.06 -6.54 9.06
N SER A 381 8.88 -5.35 9.61
CA SER A 381 9.18 -4.10 8.91
C SER A 381 10.68 -3.88 8.90
N PRO A 382 11.36 -3.82 7.73
CA PRO A 382 12.77 -3.48 7.71
C PRO A 382 12.98 -1.96 7.64
N LEU A 383 12.06 -1.22 7.02
CA LEU A 383 12.20 0.20 6.73
C LEU A 383 11.84 1.05 7.95
N GLY A 384 12.62 2.10 8.20
CA GLY A 384 12.44 2.97 9.36
C GLY A 384 12.89 2.37 10.70
N THR A 385 13.51 1.19 10.70
CA THR A 385 13.92 0.49 11.91
C THR A 385 15.44 0.45 12.06
N SER A 386 15.94 0.05 13.21
CA SER A 386 17.38 -0.14 13.45
C SER A 386 17.96 -1.39 12.76
N GLN A 387 17.11 -2.24 12.16
CA GLN A 387 17.57 -3.41 11.41
C GLN A 387 17.93 -3.02 9.97
N SER A 388 19.18 -3.29 9.59
CA SER A 388 19.64 -3.01 8.22
C SER A 388 18.94 -3.90 7.19
N LEU A 389 18.89 -3.44 5.92
CA LEU A 389 18.40 -4.28 4.81
C LEU A 389 19.27 -5.55 4.61
N THR A 390 20.55 -5.48 4.94
CA THR A 390 21.46 -6.63 4.93
C THR A 390 21.03 -7.68 5.98
N ASP A 391 20.63 -7.24 7.17
CA ASP A 391 20.15 -8.14 8.21
C ASP A 391 18.74 -8.65 7.92
N TYR A 392 17.89 -7.84 7.28
CA TYR A 392 16.60 -8.28 6.76
C TYR A 392 16.76 -9.38 5.69
N ALA A 393 17.75 -9.26 4.79
CA ALA A 393 18.06 -10.29 3.79
C ALA A 393 18.44 -11.61 4.45
N LYS A 394 19.34 -11.56 5.44
CA LYS A 394 19.76 -12.73 6.24
C LYS A 394 18.59 -13.33 7.00
N TRP A 395 17.79 -12.51 7.68
CA TRP A 395 16.62 -12.98 8.42
C TRP A 395 15.59 -13.65 7.51
N THR A 396 15.30 -13.08 6.33
CA THR A 396 14.32 -13.67 5.40
C THR A 396 14.79 -15.03 4.85
N GLN A 397 16.10 -15.18 4.62
CA GLN A 397 16.72 -16.46 4.31
C GLN A 397 16.56 -17.46 5.46
N SER A 398 16.81 -16.97 6.68
CA SER A 398 16.80 -17.74 7.92
C SER A 398 15.41 -18.27 8.26
N TRP A 399 14.40 -17.40 8.18
CA TRP A 399 13.02 -17.69 8.52
C TRP A 399 12.40 -18.76 7.63
N GLY A 400 12.80 -18.77 6.35
CA GLY A 400 12.35 -19.79 5.40
C GLY A 400 12.67 -21.24 5.79
N LEU A 401 13.64 -21.45 6.70
CA LEU A 401 14.04 -22.77 7.18
C LEU A 401 13.12 -23.32 8.27
N PHE A 402 12.32 -22.48 8.94
CA PHE A 402 11.38 -22.92 9.98
C PHE A 402 10.05 -23.39 9.40
N ALA A 403 9.65 -22.82 8.26
CA ALA A 403 8.40 -23.19 7.58
C ALA A 403 8.42 -24.66 7.13
N SER A 404 7.26 -25.31 7.21
CA SER A 404 7.06 -26.66 6.68
C SER A 404 7.41 -26.73 5.19
N PRO A 405 8.04 -27.81 4.69
CA PRO A 405 8.39 -27.95 3.27
C PRO A 405 7.20 -27.86 2.31
N SER A 406 5.99 -28.18 2.78
CA SER A 406 4.76 -28.11 1.99
C SER A 406 4.15 -26.70 1.94
N ALA A 407 4.51 -25.82 2.88
CA ALA A 407 3.94 -24.49 2.98
C ALA A 407 4.53 -23.54 1.92
N THR A 408 3.65 -22.78 1.27
CA THR A 408 4.04 -21.70 0.37
C THR A 408 4.38 -20.46 1.19
N ARG A 409 5.56 -19.88 0.96
CA ARG A 409 5.99 -18.67 1.68
C ARG A 409 5.54 -17.40 0.96
N TRP A 410 4.83 -16.54 1.68
CA TRP A 410 4.53 -15.16 1.30
C TRP A 410 5.31 -14.18 2.19
N ALA A 411 5.43 -12.93 1.77
CA ALA A 411 5.99 -11.85 2.59
C ALA A 411 4.99 -10.73 2.77
N VAL A 412 4.98 -10.13 3.96
CA VAL A 412 4.27 -8.87 4.23
C VAL A 412 5.28 -7.73 4.14
N ILE A 413 5.04 -6.76 3.26
CA ILE A 413 5.89 -5.59 3.05
C ILE A 413 5.06 -4.34 3.38
N PRO A 414 5.34 -3.65 4.50
CA PRO A 414 4.72 -2.36 4.80
C PRO A 414 5.05 -1.34 3.72
N THR A 415 4.02 -0.60 3.27
CA THR A 415 4.17 0.44 2.23
C THR A 415 4.33 1.84 2.80
N GLN A 416 4.14 1.99 4.12
CA GLN A 416 4.31 3.21 4.89
C GLN A 416 4.71 2.86 6.33
N PHE A 417 5.13 3.86 7.10
CA PHE A 417 5.40 3.71 8.53
C PHE A 417 4.13 3.30 9.30
N SER A 418 4.26 2.55 10.39
CA SER A 418 3.10 2.17 11.20
C SER A 418 2.43 3.40 11.83
N PRO A 419 1.13 3.33 12.17
CA PRO A 419 0.45 4.43 12.85
C PRO A 419 1.09 4.80 14.20
N ALA A 420 1.73 3.85 14.89
CA ALA A 420 2.46 4.13 16.12
C ALA A 420 3.70 4.98 15.85
N THR A 421 4.50 4.60 14.85
CA THR A 421 5.68 5.36 14.41
C THR A 421 5.29 6.77 13.93
N GLN A 422 4.25 6.89 13.10
CA GLN A 422 3.75 8.19 12.62
C GLN A 422 3.34 9.11 13.78
N ARG A 423 2.56 8.60 14.74
CA ARG A 423 2.15 9.38 15.93
C ARG A 423 3.36 9.88 16.73
N GLN A 424 4.33 8.99 16.95
CA GLN A 424 5.51 9.36 17.73
C GLN A 424 6.36 10.43 17.05
N VAL A 425 6.49 10.35 15.72
CA VAL A 425 7.16 11.38 14.93
C VAL A 425 6.38 12.70 14.96
N SER A 426 5.05 12.67 14.81
CA SER A 426 4.19 13.86 14.94
C SER A 426 4.34 14.57 16.29
N PHE A 427 4.35 13.82 17.39
CA PHE A 427 4.55 14.39 18.72
C PHE A 427 5.96 15.01 18.89
N LEU A 428 7.00 14.35 18.38
CA LEU A 428 8.36 14.90 18.42
C LEU A 428 8.54 16.13 17.51
N ALA A 429 7.86 16.14 16.37
CA ALA A 429 7.81 17.24 15.42
C ALA A 429 6.97 18.42 15.91
N GLN A 430 6.09 18.19 16.89
CA GLN A 430 5.08 19.15 17.36
C GLN A 430 4.13 19.60 16.26
N GLU A 431 3.76 18.69 15.37
CA GLU A 431 2.78 18.92 14.29
C GLU A 431 1.64 17.91 14.39
N ALA A 432 0.43 18.30 13.99
CA ALA A 432 -0.73 17.39 13.98
C ALA A 432 -0.53 16.18 13.07
N SER A 433 0.16 16.37 11.93
CA SER A 433 0.51 15.31 10.99
C SER A 433 1.80 15.69 10.28
N VAL A 434 2.71 14.74 10.11
CA VAL A 434 3.95 14.95 9.35
C VAL A 434 3.94 14.04 8.13
N PRO A 435 4.03 14.59 6.90
CA PRO A 435 4.15 13.76 5.72
C PRO A 435 5.50 13.04 5.73
N MET A 436 5.46 11.72 5.74
CA MET A 436 6.65 10.87 5.77
C MET A 436 6.40 9.59 4.96
N GLY A 437 7.35 9.24 4.11
CA GLY A 437 7.23 8.08 3.22
C GLY A 437 8.55 7.31 3.12
N PHE A 438 8.46 6.13 2.52
CA PHE A 438 9.64 5.39 2.09
C PHE A 438 10.03 5.84 0.69
N GLN A 439 11.34 5.95 0.44
CA GLN A 439 11.83 6.19 -0.90
C GLN A 439 11.51 4.99 -1.79
N PRO A 440 11.19 5.18 -3.08
CA PRO A 440 10.80 4.10 -3.99
C PRO A 440 11.78 2.92 -4.00
N TYR A 441 13.10 3.20 -3.95
CA TYR A 441 14.13 2.17 -3.93
C TYR A 441 14.20 1.37 -2.62
N GLN A 442 13.75 1.92 -1.49
CA GLN A 442 13.68 1.16 -0.22
C GLN A 442 12.64 0.04 -0.31
N LEU A 443 11.44 0.38 -0.78
CA LEU A 443 10.35 -0.58 -1.00
C LEU A 443 10.75 -1.64 -2.02
N GLU A 444 11.42 -1.21 -3.09
CA GLU A 444 11.90 -2.10 -4.13
C GLU A 444 12.95 -3.08 -3.60
N LYS A 445 13.96 -2.61 -2.87
CA LYS A 445 14.98 -3.47 -2.25
C LYS A 445 14.35 -4.47 -1.28
N ALA A 446 13.48 -4.02 -0.37
CA ALA A 446 12.81 -4.90 0.59
C ALA A 446 11.99 -6.00 -0.12
N THR A 447 11.24 -5.64 -1.16
CA THR A 447 10.42 -6.59 -1.94
C THR A 447 11.29 -7.62 -2.68
N PHE A 448 12.35 -7.17 -3.36
CA PHE A 448 13.21 -8.08 -4.12
C PHE A 448 14.12 -8.92 -3.22
N LEU A 449 14.46 -8.48 -2.01
CA LEU A 449 15.10 -9.33 -0.99
C LEU A 449 14.17 -10.46 -0.55
N ALA A 450 12.87 -10.19 -0.41
CA ALA A 450 11.88 -11.24 -0.09
C ALA A 450 11.77 -12.27 -1.23
N ILE A 451 11.61 -11.79 -2.48
CA ILE A 451 11.52 -12.65 -3.67
C ILE A 451 12.80 -13.48 -3.86
N ALA A 452 13.97 -12.86 -3.69
CA ALA A 452 15.28 -13.51 -3.77
C ALA A 452 15.37 -14.71 -2.82
N ASN A 453 14.73 -14.64 -1.66
CA ASN A 453 14.68 -15.69 -0.66
C ASN A 453 13.55 -16.72 -0.87
N GLY A 454 12.94 -16.76 -2.06
CA GLY A 454 12.00 -17.80 -2.49
C GLY A 454 10.56 -17.59 -2.02
N VAL A 455 10.18 -16.35 -1.70
CA VAL A 455 8.78 -15.97 -1.50
C VAL A 455 8.04 -15.96 -2.84
N ARG A 456 6.82 -16.50 -2.86
CA ARG A 456 5.99 -16.66 -4.08
C ARG A 456 4.81 -15.68 -4.18
N GLY A 457 4.54 -14.91 -3.14
CA GLY A 457 3.48 -13.90 -3.10
C GLY A 457 3.81 -12.77 -2.13
N ILE A 458 3.37 -11.56 -2.44
CA ILE A 458 3.64 -10.36 -1.65
C ILE A 458 2.31 -9.74 -1.20
N VAL A 459 2.20 -9.50 0.10
CA VAL A 459 1.16 -8.70 0.73
C VAL A 459 1.75 -7.32 1.04
N PHE A 460 1.33 -6.32 0.29
CA PHE A 460 1.66 -4.93 0.54
C PHE A 460 0.71 -4.38 1.60
N GLU A 461 1.25 -4.21 2.81
CA GLU A 461 0.46 -3.70 3.94
C GLU A 461 0.29 -2.19 3.79
N SER A 462 -0.96 -1.73 3.82
CA SER A 462 -1.36 -0.36 3.54
C SER A 462 -2.46 0.06 4.50
N ASN A 463 -2.24 1.17 5.22
CA ASN A 463 -3.20 1.68 6.20
C ASN A 463 -3.90 2.98 5.75
N SER A 464 -3.59 3.46 4.55
CA SER A 464 -4.30 4.58 3.90
C SER A 464 -4.47 4.34 2.40
N PRO A 465 -5.52 4.91 1.77
CA PRO A 465 -5.79 4.75 0.34
C PRO A 465 -4.64 5.23 -0.56
N LEU A 466 -4.42 4.57 -1.70
CA LEU A 466 -3.43 4.98 -2.71
C LEU A 466 -3.90 6.09 -3.68
N ASN A 467 -5.16 6.51 -3.60
CA ASN A 467 -5.77 7.50 -4.50
C ASN A 467 -5.89 8.90 -3.89
N GLU A 468 -5.27 9.14 -2.74
CA GLU A 468 -5.18 10.47 -2.14
C GLU A 468 -4.14 11.32 -2.89
N ASP A 469 -4.44 12.61 -3.07
CA ASP A 469 -3.59 13.56 -3.80
C ASP A 469 -2.53 14.19 -2.88
N HIS A 470 -1.85 13.36 -2.08
CA HIS A 470 -0.75 13.80 -1.22
C HIS A 470 0.62 13.37 -1.83
N PRO A 471 1.68 14.21 -1.77
CA PRO A 471 2.99 13.87 -2.35
C PRO A 471 3.56 12.50 -1.92
N VAL A 472 3.48 12.14 -0.64
CA VAL A 472 3.96 10.82 -0.16
C VAL A 472 3.14 9.65 -0.73
N ASP A 473 1.85 9.84 -0.98
CA ASP A 473 0.99 8.82 -1.60
C ASP A 473 1.26 8.68 -3.09
N PHE A 474 1.57 9.79 -3.76
CA PHE A 474 2.08 9.76 -5.13
C PHE A 474 3.37 8.92 -5.23
N ALA A 475 4.34 9.14 -4.34
CA ALA A 475 5.60 8.40 -4.31
C ALA A 475 5.37 6.91 -4.03
N ARG A 476 4.56 6.60 -3.00
CA ARG A 476 4.16 5.24 -2.63
C ARG A 476 3.47 4.51 -3.78
N ARG A 477 2.48 5.13 -4.43
CA ARG A 477 1.79 4.57 -5.60
C ARG A 477 2.74 4.32 -6.77
N THR A 478 3.63 5.28 -7.06
CA THR A 478 4.62 5.16 -8.14
C THR A 478 5.59 4.03 -7.89
N ALA A 479 6.09 3.89 -6.66
CA ALA A 479 6.96 2.80 -6.25
C ALA A 479 6.29 1.44 -6.42
N LEU A 480 5.03 1.30 -5.98
CA LEU A 480 4.27 0.05 -6.08
C LEU A 480 3.99 -0.34 -7.54
N ASP A 481 3.69 0.63 -8.42
CA ASP A 481 3.51 0.36 -9.85
C ASP A 481 4.81 -0.15 -10.50
N ILE A 482 5.95 0.50 -10.21
CA ILE A 482 7.27 0.05 -10.67
C ILE A 482 7.54 -1.39 -10.19
N ILE A 483 7.36 -1.65 -8.90
CA ILE A 483 7.63 -2.97 -8.29
C ILE A 483 6.75 -4.04 -8.95
N ASN A 484 5.44 -3.81 -9.06
CA ASN A 484 4.51 -4.77 -9.66
C ASN A 484 4.85 -5.05 -11.13
N ARG A 485 5.24 -4.03 -11.91
CA ARG A 485 5.68 -4.21 -13.30
C ARG A 485 7.00 -4.99 -13.40
N ARG A 486 7.96 -4.73 -12.51
CA ARG A 486 9.23 -5.47 -12.49
C ARG A 486 9.03 -6.91 -12.02
N MET A 487 8.12 -7.17 -11.07
CA MET A 487 7.70 -8.52 -10.70
C MET A 487 7.07 -9.25 -11.90
N GLU A 488 6.26 -8.55 -12.70
CA GLU A 488 5.73 -9.12 -13.95
C GLU A 488 6.85 -9.51 -14.92
N LEU A 489 7.93 -8.72 -15.05
CA LEU A 489 9.07 -9.08 -15.91
C LEU A 489 9.68 -10.44 -15.53
N ILE A 490 9.73 -10.77 -14.23
CA ILE A 490 10.31 -12.03 -13.72
C ILE A 490 9.28 -13.07 -13.27
N TYR A 491 8.02 -12.91 -13.68
CA TYR A 491 6.90 -13.79 -13.31
C TYR A 491 7.22 -15.29 -13.35
N PRO A 492 7.85 -15.85 -14.42
CA PRO A 492 8.07 -17.30 -14.51
C PRO A 492 8.89 -17.87 -13.35
N TRP A 493 9.87 -17.10 -12.87
CA TRP A 493 10.74 -17.52 -11.77
C TRP A 493 10.08 -17.39 -10.41
N ILE A 494 9.25 -16.37 -10.18
CA ILE A 494 8.48 -16.29 -8.92
C ILE A 494 7.46 -17.42 -8.85
N ALA A 495 6.73 -17.64 -9.95
CA ALA A 495 5.66 -18.63 -10.04
C ALA A 495 6.17 -20.07 -9.92
N GLN A 496 7.24 -20.43 -10.63
CA GLN A 496 7.67 -21.83 -10.77
C GLN A 496 9.17 -22.04 -10.51
N GLY A 497 9.93 -20.98 -10.31
CA GLY A 497 11.36 -21.07 -10.09
C GLY A 497 11.69 -21.78 -8.77
N SER A 498 12.86 -22.41 -8.77
CA SER A 498 13.43 -23.15 -7.66
C SER A 498 14.65 -22.40 -7.15
N PRO A 499 14.75 -22.10 -5.84
CA PRO A 499 15.96 -21.48 -5.32
C PRO A 499 17.17 -22.41 -5.53
N ARG A 500 18.29 -21.81 -5.90
CA ARG A 500 19.57 -22.48 -6.11
C ARG A 500 20.67 -21.74 -5.36
N ASN A 501 21.64 -22.50 -4.89
CA ASN A 501 22.88 -21.94 -4.34
C ASN A 501 23.94 -21.90 -5.45
N GLY A 502 24.93 -21.01 -5.29
CA GLY A 502 26.08 -20.97 -6.20
C GLY A 502 26.34 -19.63 -6.88
N ALA A 503 25.61 -18.57 -6.51
CA ALA A 503 25.95 -17.20 -6.86
C ALA A 503 26.72 -16.55 -5.71
N ILE A 504 27.88 -15.97 -6.00
CA ILE A 504 28.72 -15.28 -5.03
C ILE A 504 29.11 -13.93 -5.62
N SER A 505 28.82 -12.86 -4.89
CA SER A 505 29.25 -11.50 -5.22
C SER A 505 30.67 -11.23 -4.72
N SER A 506 31.44 -10.43 -5.47
CA SER A 506 32.71 -9.86 -5.01
C SER A 506 32.53 -8.74 -3.97
N ASP A 507 31.32 -8.19 -3.86
CA ASP A 507 30.97 -7.13 -2.92
C ASP A 507 30.00 -7.67 -1.85
N PRO A 508 30.34 -7.62 -0.55
CA PRO A 508 29.50 -8.13 0.53
C PRO A 508 28.17 -7.38 0.69
N ASN A 509 28.08 -6.16 0.13
CA ASN A 509 26.87 -5.34 0.12
C ASN A 509 25.93 -5.66 -1.06
N VAL A 510 26.21 -6.72 -1.81
CA VAL A 510 25.37 -7.17 -2.92
C VAL A 510 24.91 -8.60 -2.66
N HIS A 511 23.65 -8.72 -2.24
CA HIS A 511 22.99 -9.99 -2.02
C HIS A 511 22.53 -10.56 -3.37
N VAL A 512 23.08 -11.72 -3.74
CA VAL A 512 22.71 -12.39 -4.99
C VAL A 512 22.04 -13.72 -4.70
N SER A 513 20.85 -13.91 -5.25
CA SER A 513 20.12 -15.17 -5.20
C SER A 513 19.85 -15.71 -6.59
N MET A 514 19.70 -17.03 -6.69
CA MET A 514 19.39 -17.72 -7.95
C MET A 514 18.03 -18.39 -7.86
N LEU A 515 17.18 -18.14 -8.85
CA LEU A 515 15.97 -18.91 -9.11
C LEU A 515 16.11 -19.61 -10.46
N ALA A 516 15.94 -20.92 -10.51
CA ALA A 516 16.05 -21.70 -11.75
C ALA A 516 14.71 -22.29 -12.17
N THR A 517 14.39 -22.18 -13.46
CA THR A 517 13.41 -23.02 -14.16
C THR A 517 14.16 -24.08 -14.97
N ASP A 518 13.44 -24.95 -15.69
CA ASP A 518 14.05 -25.97 -16.56
C ASP A 518 14.84 -25.38 -17.73
N THR A 519 14.56 -24.13 -18.11
CA THR A 519 15.11 -23.50 -19.33
C THR A 519 15.96 -22.25 -19.06
N ALA A 520 15.91 -21.68 -17.85
CA ALA A 520 16.65 -20.46 -17.53
C ALA A 520 16.92 -20.28 -16.03
N ILE A 521 18.06 -19.65 -15.72
CA ILE A 521 18.42 -19.21 -14.37
C ILE A 521 18.19 -17.71 -14.29
N LEU A 522 17.50 -17.22 -13.25
CA LEU A 522 17.42 -15.81 -12.90
C LEU A 522 18.34 -15.53 -11.70
N LEU A 523 19.15 -14.50 -11.83
CA LEU A 523 19.87 -13.86 -10.76
C LEU A 523 19.10 -12.63 -10.32
N ILE A 524 18.85 -12.54 -9.02
CA ILE A 524 18.33 -11.33 -8.36
C ILE A 524 19.47 -10.81 -7.50
N ALA A 525 20.03 -9.67 -7.88
CA ALA A 525 21.10 -9.02 -7.15
C ALA A 525 20.58 -7.71 -6.54
N VAL A 526 20.51 -7.64 -5.21
CA VAL A 526 20.07 -6.45 -4.47
C VAL A 526 21.27 -5.83 -3.77
N ARG A 527 21.50 -4.54 -4.03
CA ARG A 527 22.55 -3.76 -3.38
C ARG A 527 22.01 -3.11 -2.10
N THR A 528 22.66 -3.37 -0.98
CA THR A 528 22.34 -2.82 0.33
C THR A 528 23.52 -2.00 0.86
N GLY A 529 23.33 -0.70 1.03
CA GLY A 529 24.25 0.21 1.69
C GLY A 529 23.99 0.32 3.20
N PRO A 530 24.94 0.86 3.96
CA PRO A 530 24.71 1.22 5.36
C PRO A 530 23.53 2.19 5.47
N ASP A 531 22.63 1.95 6.43
CA ASP A 531 21.48 2.81 6.72
C ASP A 531 20.49 3.03 5.56
N ASP A 532 20.51 2.16 4.54
CA ASP A 532 19.54 2.17 3.44
C ASP A 532 18.09 2.06 3.91
N GLN A 533 17.85 1.49 5.10
CA GLN A 533 16.53 1.40 5.69
C GLN A 533 15.97 2.75 6.17
N PHE A 534 16.80 3.79 6.26
CA PHE A 534 16.40 5.16 6.58
C PHE A 534 16.45 6.06 5.34
N VAL A 535 17.63 6.19 4.72
CA VAL A 535 17.85 6.99 3.50
C VAL A 535 18.82 6.25 2.60
N VAL A 536 18.41 5.99 1.36
CA VAL A 536 19.17 5.19 0.39
C VAL A 536 20.52 5.81 0.09
N ASP A 537 21.57 5.01 0.20
CA ASP A 537 22.93 5.39 -0.15
C ASP A 537 23.07 5.50 -1.68
N PRO A 538 23.74 6.55 -2.22
CA PRO A 538 23.98 6.66 -3.64
C PRO A 538 24.79 5.47 -4.15
N LEU A 539 24.42 4.96 -5.33
CA LEU A 539 25.08 3.80 -5.90
C LEU A 539 26.58 4.06 -6.15
N PRO A 540 27.47 3.16 -5.70
CA PRO A 540 28.90 3.26 -5.99
C PRO A 540 29.16 3.21 -7.50
N ASP A 541 30.06 4.05 -8.01
CA ASP A 541 30.45 4.04 -9.43
C ASP A 541 31.49 2.96 -9.75
N ARG A 542 31.21 1.72 -9.31
CA ARG A 542 32.04 0.55 -9.57
C ARG A 542 31.18 -0.67 -9.94
N PRO A 543 31.53 -1.39 -11.02
CA PRO A 543 30.85 -2.63 -11.34
C PRO A 543 31.12 -3.69 -10.25
N VAL A 544 30.22 -4.67 -10.14
CA VAL A 544 30.37 -5.79 -9.21
C VAL A 544 30.44 -7.10 -9.98
N ASP A 545 31.40 -7.93 -9.62
CA ASP A 545 31.58 -9.24 -10.22
C ASP A 545 30.75 -10.27 -9.45
N VAL A 546 29.94 -11.04 -10.18
CA VAL A 546 29.16 -12.15 -9.65
C VAL A 546 29.64 -13.44 -10.30
N ARG A 547 30.09 -14.39 -9.49
CA ARG A 547 30.43 -15.74 -9.94
C ARG A 547 29.25 -16.65 -9.74
N VAL A 548 28.87 -17.38 -10.79
CA VAL A 548 27.71 -18.28 -10.81
C VAL A 548 28.15 -19.69 -11.19
N ARG A 549 27.84 -20.65 -10.32
CA ARG A 549 28.09 -22.08 -10.53
C ARG A 549 26.90 -22.76 -11.20
N GLY A 550 27.15 -23.88 -11.88
CA GLY A 550 26.08 -24.73 -12.43
C GLY A 550 25.37 -24.14 -13.65
N VAL A 551 26.00 -23.19 -14.35
CA VAL A 551 25.44 -22.58 -15.56
C VAL A 551 25.77 -23.45 -16.79
N PRO A 552 24.78 -23.82 -17.64
CA PRO A 552 25.05 -24.57 -18.87
C PRO A 552 26.05 -23.85 -19.79
N MET A 553 26.91 -24.62 -20.47
CA MET A 553 28.05 -24.07 -21.23
C MET A 553 27.67 -23.13 -22.38
N ALA A 554 26.48 -23.27 -22.97
CA ALA A 554 26.02 -22.38 -24.05
C ALA A 554 25.07 -21.26 -23.57
N SER A 555 24.90 -21.08 -22.26
CA SER A 555 24.00 -20.04 -21.73
C SER A 555 24.62 -18.65 -21.77
N GLU A 556 23.94 -17.69 -22.40
CA GLU A 556 24.35 -16.28 -22.43
C GLU A 556 23.69 -15.51 -21.28
N ALA A 557 24.27 -14.38 -20.87
CA ALA A 557 23.74 -13.52 -19.80
C ALA A 557 23.04 -12.27 -20.35
N TYR A 558 21.81 -12.04 -19.91
CA TYR A 558 21.00 -10.88 -20.30
C TYR A 558 20.43 -10.16 -19.07
N ARG A 559 20.60 -8.85 -19.02
CA ARG A 559 20.00 -7.98 -18.01
C ARG A 559 18.58 -7.61 -18.42
N ILE A 560 17.66 -7.73 -17.47
CA ILE A 560 16.30 -7.21 -17.54
C ILE A 560 16.35 -5.77 -17.01
N GLY A 561 16.64 -4.82 -17.90
CA GLY A 561 16.67 -3.40 -17.56
C GLY A 561 15.30 -2.75 -17.72
N ASP A 562 15.12 -1.60 -17.07
CA ASP A 562 13.85 -0.86 -17.10
C ASP A 562 13.53 -0.29 -18.49
N SER A 563 14.54 -0.10 -19.34
CA SER A 563 14.40 0.36 -20.73
C SER A 563 14.42 -0.78 -21.78
N GLY A 564 14.68 -2.03 -21.38
CA GLY A 564 14.83 -3.14 -22.34
C GLY A 564 15.67 -4.32 -21.82
N ILE A 565 15.78 -5.36 -22.66
CA ILE A 565 16.70 -6.49 -22.42
C ILE A 565 18.07 -6.18 -23.04
N HIS A 566 19.13 -6.25 -22.24
CA HIS A 566 20.50 -5.90 -22.64
C HIS A 566 21.46 -7.05 -22.43
N SER A 567 22.47 -7.21 -23.29
CA SER A 567 23.55 -8.18 -23.05
C SER A 567 24.41 -7.74 -21.86
N VAL A 568 24.93 -8.69 -21.10
CA VAL A 568 25.81 -8.42 -19.95
C VAL A 568 27.22 -8.94 -20.24
N ASN A 569 28.22 -8.14 -19.88
CA ASN A 569 29.60 -8.57 -19.92
C ASN A 569 29.79 -9.78 -19.01
N HIS A 570 30.28 -10.88 -19.58
CA HIS A 570 30.54 -12.09 -18.85
C HIS A 570 31.75 -12.82 -19.42
N SER A 571 32.35 -13.66 -18.61
CA SER A 571 33.43 -14.56 -19.01
C SER A 571 33.25 -15.93 -18.37
N ARG A 572 33.85 -16.96 -18.96
CA ARG A 572 33.83 -18.31 -18.41
C ARG A 572 35.17 -18.66 -17.79
N GLY A 573 35.14 -19.23 -16.59
CA GLY A 573 36.26 -19.91 -15.96
C GLY A 573 36.10 -21.44 -16.05
N LEU A 574 36.99 -22.17 -15.37
CA LEU A 574 36.85 -23.61 -15.16
C LEU A 574 35.65 -23.87 -14.23
N GLY A 575 34.47 -24.11 -14.80
CA GLY A 575 33.25 -24.53 -14.08
C GLY A 575 32.30 -23.41 -13.63
N ASP A 576 32.73 -22.14 -13.67
CA ASP A 576 31.93 -20.98 -13.24
C ASP A 576 31.75 -19.96 -14.38
N MET A 577 30.62 -19.26 -14.39
CA MET A 577 30.39 -18.06 -15.20
C MET A 577 30.60 -16.82 -14.32
N LYS A 578 31.46 -15.89 -14.77
CA LYS A 578 31.64 -14.57 -14.15
C LYS A 578 30.80 -13.55 -14.89
N ILE A 579 29.94 -12.84 -14.20
CA ILE A 579 29.03 -11.82 -14.74
C ILE A 579 29.38 -10.49 -14.09
N GLN A 580 29.45 -9.42 -14.89
CA GLN A 580 29.72 -8.08 -14.39
C GLN A 580 28.41 -7.29 -14.30
N LEU A 581 27.96 -6.99 -13.09
CA LEU A 581 26.80 -6.15 -12.83
C LEU A 581 27.18 -4.67 -12.94
N ASP A 582 26.31 -3.90 -13.58
CA ASP A 582 26.43 -2.45 -13.72
C ASP A 582 26.39 -1.78 -12.32
N ALA A 583 27.13 -0.68 -12.20
CA ALA A 583 27.13 0.21 -11.06
C ALA A 583 25.81 0.99 -10.92
N SER A 584 24.95 1.02 -11.95
CA SER A 584 23.81 1.94 -12.06
C SER A 584 22.47 1.46 -11.51
N GLU A 585 22.39 0.26 -10.94
CA GLU A 585 21.12 -0.31 -10.47
C GLU A 585 21.16 -0.77 -9.00
N HIS A 586 20.12 -0.42 -8.23
CA HIS A 586 19.91 -0.90 -6.86
C HIS A 586 19.46 -2.38 -6.83
N VAL A 587 18.67 -2.80 -7.81
CA VAL A 587 18.22 -4.18 -8.00
C VAL A 587 18.47 -4.58 -9.45
N SER A 588 19.44 -5.45 -9.66
CA SER A 588 19.77 -6.00 -10.98
C SER A 588 19.14 -7.38 -11.14
N LEU A 589 18.44 -7.54 -12.27
CA LEU A 589 17.78 -8.78 -12.67
C LEU A 589 18.50 -9.30 -13.91
N VAL A 590 19.13 -10.47 -13.83
CA VAL A 590 19.89 -11.06 -14.94
C VAL A 590 19.42 -12.48 -15.17
N PHE A 591 18.98 -12.80 -16.39
CA PHE A 591 18.66 -14.19 -16.73
C PHE A 591 19.75 -14.81 -17.61
N LEU A 592 20.01 -16.09 -17.37
CA LEU A 592 20.97 -16.93 -18.07
C LEU A 592 20.20 -18.01 -18.82
N THR A 593 20.38 -18.07 -20.13
CA THR A 593 19.73 -19.09 -20.95
C THR A 593 20.46 -19.32 -22.26
N GLN A 594 20.30 -20.53 -22.80
CA GLN A 594 20.67 -20.88 -24.17
C GLN A 594 19.44 -21.02 -25.09
N ASP A 595 18.21 -20.90 -24.55
CA ASP A 595 16.97 -21.08 -25.30
C ASP A 595 16.52 -19.76 -25.95
N PRO A 596 16.50 -19.66 -27.30
CA PRO A 596 16.03 -18.48 -28.01
C PRO A 596 14.56 -18.13 -27.72
N ARG A 597 13.72 -19.11 -27.33
CA ARG A 597 12.31 -18.88 -26.97
C ARG A 597 12.19 -18.07 -25.69
N VAL A 598 13.04 -18.35 -24.69
CA VAL A 598 13.09 -17.57 -23.45
C VAL A 598 13.49 -16.13 -23.77
N ILE A 599 14.54 -15.92 -24.57
CA ILE A 599 15.00 -14.58 -24.95
C ILE A 599 13.90 -13.79 -25.67
N ARG A 600 13.20 -14.41 -26.63
CA ARG A 600 12.08 -13.77 -27.34
C ARG A 600 10.94 -13.41 -26.40
N ASN A 601 10.50 -14.34 -25.55
CA ASN A 601 9.43 -14.10 -24.58
C ASN A 601 9.78 -12.96 -23.61
N MET A 602 11.05 -12.89 -23.17
CA MET A 602 11.54 -11.82 -22.29
C MET A 602 11.56 -10.46 -22.99
N ARG A 603 11.96 -10.40 -24.27
CA ARG A 603 11.88 -9.17 -25.08
C ARG A 603 10.44 -8.71 -25.25
N GLU A 604 9.52 -9.60 -25.65
CA GLU A 604 8.09 -9.27 -25.79
C GLU A 604 7.46 -8.79 -24.48
N ARG A 605 7.88 -9.36 -23.35
CA ARG A 605 7.45 -8.91 -22.03
C ARG A 605 8.02 -7.54 -21.69
N SER A 606 9.31 -7.32 -21.93
CA SER A 606 9.96 -6.02 -21.72
C SER A 606 9.32 -4.91 -22.57
N GLU A 607 9.01 -5.18 -23.85
CA GLU A 607 8.33 -4.22 -24.74
C GLU A 607 6.97 -3.76 -24.21
N ARG A 608 6.23 -4.63 -23.52
CA ARG A 608 4.92 -4.28 -22.93
C ARG A 608 5.01 -3.34 -21.72
N HIS A 609 6.16 -3.26 -21.06
CA HIS A 609 6.31 -2.51 -19.80
C HIS A 609 7.32 -1.36 -19.88
N ARG A 610 8.34 -1.42 -20.75
CA ARG A 610 9.50 -0.49 -20.73
C ARG A 610 9.14 0.98 -20.82
N THR A 611 8.17 1.36 -21.66
CA THR A 611 7.73 2.75 -21.81
C THR A 611 7.21 3.28 -20.49
N GLU A 612 6.35 2.50 -19.85
CA GLU A 612 5.71 2.90 -18.61
C GLU A 612 6.68 2.86 -17.42
N ILE A 613 7.57 1.87 -17.35
CA ILE A 613 8.59 1.84 -16.29
C ILE A 613 9.53 3.05 -16.39
N VAL A 614 9.98 3.43 -17.60
CA VAL A 614 10.84 4.61 -17.76
C VAL A 614 10.10 5.90 -17.37
N ARG A 615 8.81 6.03 -17.72
CA ARG A 615 7.97 7.15 -17.29
C ARG A 615 7.86 7.23 -15.77
N LEU A 616 7.53 6.10 -15.12
CA LEU A 616 7.39 6.02 -13.67
C LEU A 616 8.72 6.31 -12.94
N ARG A 617 9.85 5.84 -13.48
CA ARG A 617 11.17 6.18 -12.94
C ARG A 617 11.45 7.68 -13.04
N MET A 618 11.15 8.32 -14.16
CA MET A 618 11.27 9.78 -14.27
C MET A 618 10.41 10.50 -13.23
N GLU A 619 9.19 10.04 -12.99
CA GLU A 619 8.27 10.63 -12.01
C GLU A 619 8.74 10.45 -10.57
N ALA A 620 9.20 9.26 -10.21
CA ALA A 620 9.81 8.99 -8.92
C ALA A 620 11.01 9.91 -8.65
N VAL A 621 11.89 10.08 -9.63
CA VAL A 621 13.09 10.91 -9.49
C VAL A 621 12.76 12.39 -9.43
N ASN A 622 11.76 12.83 -10.19
CA ASN A 622 11.26 14.19 -10.09
C ASN A 622 10.66 14.48 -8.71
N HIS A 623 9.91 13.52 -8.14
CA HIS A 623 9.38 13.64 -6.79
C HIS A 623 10.50 13.76 -5.75
N GLU A 624 11.49 12.86 -5.77
CA GLU A 624 12.63 12.89 -4.85
C GLU A 624 13.48 14.18 -5.01
N PHE A 625 13.59 14.69 -6.24
CA PHE A 625 14.25 15.98 -6.52
C PHE A 625 13.51 17.15 -5.86
N GLU A 626 12.18 17.21 -6.00
CA GLU A 626 11.37 18.27 -5.38
C GLU A 626 11.42 18.20 -3.85
N LEU A 627 11.44 16.99 -3.30
CA LEU A 627 11.64 16.75 -1.86
C LEU A 627 13.03 17.23 -1.39
N ALA A 628 14.10 16.89 -2.11
CA ALA A 628 15.45 17.35 -1.77
C ALA A 628 15.55 18.89 -1.75
N ARG A 629 14.85 19.55 -2.69
CA ARG A 629 14.75 21.01 -2.77
C ARG A 629 13.94 21.60 -1.61
N SER A 630 12.80 21.00 -1.26
CA SER A 630 11.96 21.49 -0.15
C SER A 630 12.67 21.33 1.20
N VAL A 631 13.32 20.20 1.45
CA VAL A 631 14.12 19.97 2.66
C VAL A 631 15.28 20.96 2.72
N GLN A 632 15.98 21.22 1.61
CA GLN A 632 17.05 22.22 1.58
C GLN A 632 16.54 23.62 1.95
N ALA A 633 15.35 24.00 1.48
CA ALA A 633 14.75 25.30 1.79
C ALA A 633 14.27 25.41 3.25
N ALA A 634 13.85 24.30 3.86
CA ALA A 634 13.37 24.26 5.25
C ALA A 634 14.51 24.20 6.28
N LEU A 635 15.72 23.83 5.89
CA LEU A 635 16.88 23.80 6.77
C LEU A 635 17.36 25.23 7.10
N GLU A 636 17.34 25.62 8.37
CA GLU A 636 17.73 26.94 8.88
C GLU A 636 19.26 27.24 8.82
N SER A 637 20.04 26.43 8.10
CA SER A 637 21.51 26.51 8.09
C SER A 637 22.03 27.64 7.19
N PRO A 638 22.89 28.56 7.69
CA PRO A 638 23.40 29.70 6.91
C PRO A 638 24.43 29.38 5.83
N ALA A 639 24.94 28.14 5.73
CA ALA A 639 25.98 27.75 4.78
C ALA A 639 25.50 26.60 3.88
N GLU A 640 24.87 26.95 2.76
CA GLU A 640 24.57 25.97 1.70
C GLU A 640 25.88 25.41 1.13
N SER A 641 26.04 24.09 1.18
CA SER A 641 27.20 23.44 0.55
C SER A 641 27.14 23.67 -0.97
N PRO A 642 28.17 24.27 -1.61
CA PRO A 642 28.21 24.43 -3.05
C PRO A 642 28.09 23.10 -3.82
N ALA A 643 28.45 21.98 -3.19
CA ALA A 643 28.28 20.66 -3.78
C ALA A 643 26.81 20.23 -3.84
N ILE A 644 26.02 20.50 -2.79
CA ILE A 644 24.58 20.20 -2.76
C ILE A 644 23.88 20.97 -3.87
N ARG A 645 24.11 22.29 -3.94
CA ARG A 645 23.51 23.15 -4.97
C ARG A 645 23.84 22.68 -6.39
N ARG A 646 25.11 22.38 -6.67
CA ARG A 646 25.54 21.86 -7.98
C ARG A 646 24.86 20.54 -8.34
N ASN A 647 24.70 19.63 -7.37
CA ASN A 647 24.04 18.35 -7.61
C ASN A 647 22.54 18.52 -7.87
N ILE A 648 21.85 19.41 -7.15
CA ILE A 648 20.45 19.78 -7.42
C ILE A 648 20.31 20.34 -8.84
N ASP A 649 21.08 21.38 -9.19
CA ASP A 649 21.01 22.02 -10.52
C ASP A 649 21.30 21.01 -11.64
N SER A 650 22.28 20.12 -11.44
CA SER A 650 22.66 19.11 -12.42
C SER A 650 21.64 17.97 -12.54
N ALA A 651 21.01 17.55 -11.43
CA ALA A 651 19.93 16.57 -11.47
C ALA A 651 18.72 17.09 -12.25
N TRP A 652 18.36 18.37 -12.05
CA TRP A 652 17.27 19.00 -12.79
C TRP A 652 17.54 19.06 -14.30
N ALA A 653 18.78 19.36 -14.70
CA ALA A 653 19.18 19.33 -16.10
C ALA A 653 19.01 17.93 -16.72
N ASP A 654 19.43 16.88 -16.01
CA ASP A 654 19.29 15.50 -16.46
C ASP A 654 17.83 15.07 -16.58
N ILE A 655 16.96 15.40 -15.62
CA ILE A 655 15.52 15.07 -15.67
C ILE A 655 14.85 15.73 -16.88
N ARG A 656 15.18 16.99 -17.18
CA ARG A 656 14.67 17.67 -18.38
C ARG A 656 15.14 16.99 -19.66
N GLN A 657 16.42 16.63 -19.74
CA GLN A 657 16.96 15.93 -20.90
C GLN A 657 16.33 14.54 -21.07
N ALA A 658 16.10 13.81 -19.98
CA ALA A 658 15.40 12.54 -19.99
C ALA A 658 13.97 12.68 -20.56
N ARG A 659 13.26 13.76 -20.21
CA ARG A 659 11.91 14.05 -20.71
C ARG A 659 11.88 14.25 -22.22
N THR A 660 12.77 15.07 -22.75
CA THR A 660 12.89 15.26 -24.20
C THR A 660 13.15 13.94 -24.93
N LEU A 661 14.10 13.15 -24.43
CA LEU A 661 14.45 11.85 -25.04
C LEU A 661 13.32 10.82 -24.92
N TYR A 662 12.52 10.88 -23.85
CA TYR A 662 11.34 10.04 -23.69
C TYR A 662 10.26 10.38 -24.72
N GLU A 663 10.01 11.66 -24.96
CA GLU A 663 9.06 12.15 -25.99
C GLU A 663 9.50 11.74 -27.41
N GLU A 664 10.82 11.68 -27.67
CA GLU A 664 11.42 11.17 -28.90
C GLU A 664 11.43 9.62 -28.99
N TYR A 665 10.89 8.92 -27.98
CA TYR A 665 10.89 7.46 -27.86
C TYR A 665 12.29 6.81 -27.75
N ASN A 666 13.32 7.60 -27.42
CA ASN A 666 14.67 7.12 -27.13
C ASN A 666 14.81 6.66 -25.68
N LEU A 667 14.06 5.61 -25.31
CA LEU A 667 13.90 5.17 -23.92
C LEU A 667 15.21 4.76 -23.25
N GLN A 668 16.13 4.13 -23.99
CA GLN A 668 17.41 3.69 -23.42
C GLN A 668 18.25 4.89 -22.98
N THR A 669 18.33 5.93 -23.81
CA THR A 669 19.10 7.14 -23.48
C THR A 669 18.37 7.96 -22.42
N ALA A 670 17.04 8.06 -22.49
CA ALA A 670 16.23 8.69 -21.45
C ALA A 670 16.50 8.05 -20.08
N TYR A 671 16.42 6.73 -19.99
CA TYR A 671 16.69 5.99 -18.75
C TYR A 671 18.11 6.21 -18.21
N ARG A 672 19.12 6.34 -19.08
CA ARG A 672 20.48 6.68 -18.63
C ARG A 672 20.52 8.04 -17.92
N TYR A 673 19.85 9.07 -18.45
CA TYR A 673 19.75 10.36 -17.77
C TYR A 673 18.95 10.28 -16.46
N VAL A 674 17.90 9.44 -16.41
CA VAL A 674 17.17 9.18 -15.16
C VAL A 674 18.10 8.60 -14.09
N THR A 675 18.88 7.57 -14.41
CA THR A 675 19.83 6.98 -13.43
C THR A 675 20.94 7.96 -13.00
N GLN A 676 21.32 8.92 -13.85
CA GLN A 676 22.27 9.98 -13.48
C GLN A 676 21.64 10.98 -12.52
N ALA A 677 20.41 11.42 -12.79
CA ALA A 677 19.64 12.27 -11.90
C ALA A 677 19.41 11.59 -10.54
N GLU A 678 19.03 10.31 -10.54
CA GLU A 678 18.87 9.49 -9.33
C GLU A 678 20.09 9.53 -8.43
N ARG A 679 21.26 9.22 -8.98
CA ARG A 679 22.53 9.23 -8.23
C ARG A 679 22.80 10.59 -7.60
N LYS A 680 22.54 11.67 -8.33
CA LYS A 680 22.74 13.05 -7.86
C LYS A 680 21.76 13.42 -6.73
N VAL A 681 20.48 13.10 -6.90
CA VAL A 681 19.44 13.34 -5.87
C VAL A 681 19.73 12.52 -4.61
N ALA A 682 20.01 11.21 -4.76
CA ALA A 682 20.36 10.35 -3.62
C ALA A 682 21.61 10.87 -2.90
N THR A 683 22.61 11.37 -3.63
CA THR A 683 23.80 12.00 -3.02
C THR A 683 23.42 13.22 -2.17
N VAL A 684 22.54 14.09 -2.66
CA VAL A 684 22.07 15.27 -1.92
C VAL A 684 21.32 14.86 -0.65
N GLN A 685 20.33 13.97 -0.78
CA GLN A 685 19.51 13.51 0.34
C GLN A 685 20.36 12.83 1.41
N ARG A 686 21.29 11.95 0.99
CA ARG A 686 22.20 11.26 1.90
C ARG A 686 23.12 12.23 2.64
N GLN A 687 23.65 13.26 1.96
CA GLN A 687 24.49 14.27 2.59
C GLN A 687 23.72 15.10 3.64
N GLN A 688 22.51 15.57 3.29
CA GLN A 688 21.64 16.31 4.20
C GLN A 688 21.27 15.48 5.43
N TRP A 689 20.91 14.21 5.24
CA TRP A 689 20.57 13.32 6.34
C TRP A 689 21.77 12.99 7.23
N THR A 690 22.93 12.66 6.64
CA THR A 690 24.15 12.28 7.36
C THR A 690 24.65 13.40 8.28
N GLN A 691 24.47 14.66 7.89
CA GLN A 691 24.81 15.83 8.71
C GLN A 691 24.16 15.77 10.11
N TRP A 692 22.93 15.26 10.20
CA TRP A 692 22.19 15.14 11.46
C TRP A 692 22.32 13.76 12.08
N ALA A 693 22.29 12.70 11.26
CA ALA A 693 22.39 11.33 11.74
C ALA A 693 23.73 11.04 12.43
N SER A 694 24.84 11.64 11.97
CA SER A 694 26.17 11.47 12.56
C SER A 694 26.33 12.04 13.97
N GLN A 695 25.35 12.80 14.47
CA GLN A 695 25.32 13.28 15.85
C GLN A 695 24.97 12.18 16.86
N TYR A 696 24.45 11.05 16.36
CA TYR A 696 24.02 9.92 17.18
C TYR A 696 24.78 8.67 16.79
N LYS A 697 25.11 7.81 17.77
CA LYS A 697 25.65 6.47 17.50
C LYS A 697 24.65 5.60 16.73
N PHE A 698 23.36 5.76 17.07
CA PHE A 698 22.24 5.11 16.39
C PHE A 698 21.29 6.20 15.89
N PRO A 699 21.05 6.35 14.57
CA PRO A 699 20.14 7.36 14.04
C PRO A 699 18.75 7.33 14.70
N LEU A 700 18.25 6.13 15.01
CA LEU A 700 16.95 5.88 15.64
C LEU A 700 16.85 6.39 17.10
N THR A 701 17.96 6.84 17.70
CA THR A 701 17.92 7.64 18.93
C THR A 701 16.94 8.79 18.77
N ASN A 702 16.93 9.44 17.61
CA ASN A 702 16.00 10.47 17.23
C ASN A 702 15.07 9.94 16.12
N PRO A 703 13.80 9.60 16.43
CA PRO A 703 12.84 9.09 15.44
C PRO A 703 12.57 10.03 14.26
N THR A 704 12.91 11.32 14.34
CA THR A 704 12.82 12.24 13.19
C THR A 704 13.95 12.06 12.16
N LEU A 705 14.79 11.03 12.31
CA LEU A 705 15.82 10.64 11.33
C LEU A 705 15.48 9.37 10.55
N ILE A 706 14.26 8.84 10.66
CA ILE A 706 13.90 7.58 9.99
C ILE A 706 13.60 7.71 8.49
N SER A 707 13.47 8.94 7.98
CA SER A 707 13.39 9.25 6.55
C SER A 707 14.05 10.59 6.25
N HIS A 708 14.29 10.87 4.96
CA HIS A 708 14.87 12.14 4.50
C HIS A 708 13.91 13.32 4.70
N ASP A 709 12.61 13.13 4.48
CA ASP A 709 11.57 14.17 4.65
C ASP A 709 11.57 14.79 6.06
N LEU A 710 12.02 14.01 7.06
CA LEU A 710 11.98 14.39 8.46
C LEU A 710 13.20 15.22 8.92
N VAL A 711 14.21 15.38 8.07
CA VAL A 711 15.46 16.09 8.39
C VAL A 711 15.24 17.51 8.94
N PRO A 712 14.31 18.34 8.43
CA PRO A 712 14.03 19.65 9.02
C PRO A 712 13.53 19.56 10.47
N PHE A 713 12.74 18.53 10.81
CA PHE A 713 12.27 18.30 12.18
C PHE A 713 13.40 17.82 13.09
N ALA A 714 14.31 16.99 12.58
CA ALA A 714 15.50 16.59 13.32
C ALA A 714 16.38 17.79 13.67
N SER A 715 16.56 18.72 12.73
CA SER A 715 17.24 20.00 12.96
C SER A 715 16.59 20.81 14.08
N ARG A 716 15.26 21.00 14.01
CA ARG A 716 14.50 21.75 15.03
C ARG A 716 14.56 21.09 16.41
N LEU A 717 14.34 19.78 16.49
CA LEU A 717 14.41 19.03 17.74
C LEU A 717 15.80 19.12 18.37
N GLN A 718 16.85 18.99 17.57
CA GLN A 718 18.23 19.14 18.04
C GLN A 718 18.52 20.56 18.54
N GLY A 719 18.01 21.60 17.86
CA GLY A 719 18.08 22.98 18.32
C GLY A 719 17.37 23.17 19.67
N ASN A 720 16.17 22.59 19.83
CA ASN A 720 15.37 22.66 21.04
C ASN A 720 16.05 22.00 22.24
N LEU A 721 16.77 20.90 22.04
CA LEU A 721 17.51 20.21 23.12
C LEU A 721 18.50 21.12 23.87
N ASN A 722 19.02 22.17 23.22
CA ASN A 722 19.93 23.14 23.86
C ASN A 722 19.23 23.98 24.95
N TYR A 723 17.91 24.15 24.84
CA TYR A 723 17.08 24.96 25.74
C TYR A 723 16.28 24.12 26.74
N LEU A 724 16.43 22.80 26.69
CA LEU A 724 15.83 21.89 27.65
C LEU A 724 16.84 21.47 28.71
N ARG A 725 16.35 21.08 29.88
CA ARG A 725 17.15 20.50 30.96
C ARG A 725 16.63 19.10 31.29
N PRO A 726 17.50 18.09 31.39
CA PRO A 726 17.10 16.77 31.88
C PRO A 726 16.66 16.89 33.35
N GLY A 727 15.47 16.38 33.66
CA GLY A 727 15.08 16.10 35.03
C GLY A 727 15.87 14.94 35.64
N THR A 728 15.64 14.69 36.93
CA THR A 728 16.23 13.54 37.64
C THR A 728 15.76 12.22 37.05
N ASN A 729 16.57 11.17 37.18
CA ASN A 729 16.17 9.82 36.79
C ASN A 729 14.87 9.42 37.52
N THR A 730 13.86 8.99 36.77
CA THR A 730 12.58 8.53 37.30
C THR A 730 12.42 7.01 37.30
N LEU A 731 13.36 6.27 36.71
CA LEU A 731 13.35 4.81 36.69
C LEU A 731 14.00 4.23 37.97
N PRO A 732 13.25 3.53 38.83
CA PRO A 732 13.82 2.87 40.00
C PRO A 732 14.63 1.61 39.61
N ALA A 733 15.67 1.34 40.39
CA ALA A 733 16.53 0.14 40.28
C ALA A 733 17.22 -0.03 38.91
N GLY A 734 17.39 1.05 38.14
CA GLY A 734 18.05 1.00 36.83
C GLY A 734 19.56 0.78 36.88
N ASP A 735 20.17 0.93 38.07
CA ASP A 735 21.58 0.64 38.39
C ASP A 735 21.87 -0.85 38.60
N MET A 736 20.84 -1.72 38.61
CA MET A 736 20.99 -3.18 38.62
C MET A 736 21.73 -3.78 39.84
N GLU A 737 21.75 -3.09 40.98
CA GLU A 737 22.54 -3.51 42.16
C GLU A 737 21.83 -4.48 43.11
N ASP A 738 20.49 -4.40 43.22
CA ASP A 738 19.72 -5.17 44.20
C ASP A 738 18.51 -5.86 43.55
N LEU A 739 18.54 -7.20 43.51
CA LEU A 739 17.47 -8.03 42.95
C LEU A 739 16.13 -7.83 43.67
N THR A 740 16.14 -7.66 44.99
CA THR A 740 14.92 -7.43 45.77
C THR A 740 14.32 -6.08 45.41
N PHE A 741 15.16 -5.07 45.25
CA PHE A 741 14.70 -3.73 44.83
C PHE A 741 14.19 -3.73 43.38
N LEU A 742 14.86 -4.41 42.45
CA LEU A 742 14.38 -4.61 41.08
C LEU A 742 12.97 -5.22 41.06
N LEU A 743 12.80 -6.37 41.71
CA LEU A 743 11.53 -7.11 41.71
C LEU A 743 10.41 -6.31 42.42
N SER A 744 10.71 -5.73 43.59
CA SER A 744 9.72 -4.93 44.34
C SER A 744 9.34 -3.62 43.64
N SER A 745 10.22 -3.06 42.81
CA SER A 745 9.92 -1.88 41.97
C SER A 745 9.13 -2.22 40.70
N GLY A 746 8.94 -3.51 40.39
CA GLY A 746 8.14 -3.96 39.25
C GLY A 746 8.92 -4.38 38.01
N TRP A 747 10.24 -4.58 38.10
CA TRP A 747 10.98 -5.24 37.03
C TRP A 747 10.57 -6.70 36.93
N ILE A 748 10.35 -7.19 35.72
CA ILE A 748 9.95 -8.58 35.49
C ILE A 748 10.79 -9.23 34.39
N GLN A 749 11.07 -10.52 34.57
CA GLN A 749 11.48 -11.40 33.48
C GLN A 749 10.24 -11.95 32.78
N VAL A 750 10.25 -11.97 31.45
CA VAL A 750 9.25 -12.66 30.63
C VAL A 750 9.97 -13.78 29.89
N ARG A 751 9.50 -15.01 30.09
CA ARG A 751 10.07 -16.20 29.45
C ARG A 751 9.11 -16.68 28.36
N SER A 752 9.68 -17.00 27.21
CA SER A 752 8.99 -17.61 26.08
C SER A 752 9.74 -18.88 25.70
N PRO A 753 9.60 -19.97 26.49
CA PRO A 753 10.40 -21.18 26.33
C PRO A 753 10.30 -21.72 24.90
N GLN A 754 11.43 -22.18 24.37
CA GLN A 754 11.50 -22.78 23.04
C GLN A 754 12.27 -24.11 23.11
N PRO A 755 11.79 -25.16 22.42
CA PRO A 755 12.53 -26.42 22.36
C PRO A 755 13.94 -26.19 21.82
N GLY A 756 14.95 -26.75 22.48
CA GLY A 756 16.34 -26.59 22.07
C GLY A 756 17.09 -25.45 22.76
N PHE A 757 16.45 -24.66 23.64
CA PHE A 757 17.07 -23.48 24.26
C PHE A 757 16.72 -23.32 25.73
N GLU A 758 17.75 -23.04 26.54
CA GLU A 758 17.62 -22.59 27.92
C GLU A 758 17.90 -21.09 28.00
N SER A 759 17.20 -20.41 28.90
CA SER A 759 17.37 -18.97 29.11
C SER A 759 17.37 -18.58 30.59
N ALA A 760 18.17 -17.58 30.93
CA ALA A 760 18.36 -17.11 32.30
C ALA A 760 18.55 -15.58 32.36
N VAL A 761 18.07 -15.00 33.46
CA VAL A 761 18.37 -13.62 33.87
C VAL A 761 18.99 -13.67 35.26
N GLU A 762 20.14 -13.02 35.46
CA GLU A 762 20.84 -12.96 36.75
C GLU A 762 21.51 -11.60 36.96
N LEU A 763 21.71 -11.19 38.21
CA LEU A 763 22.65 -10.11 38.52
C LEU A 763 24.06 -10.68 38.53
N SER A 764 24.96 -10.06 37.77
CA SER A 764 26.29 -10.57 37.52
C SER A 764 27.35 -9.54 37.90
N PRO A 765 28.37 -9.91 38.70
CA PRO A 765 29.49 -9.03 39.02
C PRO A 765 30.56 -8.99 37.91
N GLN A 766 30.25 -9.56 36.74
CA GLN A 766 31.20 -9.70 35.65
C GLN A 766 31.32 -8.38 34.88
N GLN A 767 32.30 -7.56 35.28
CA GLN A 767 32.62 -6.27 34.65
C GLN A 767 31.38 -5.37 34.54
N PRO A 768 30.74 -5.00 35.67
CA PRO A 768 29.63 -4.07 35.64
C PRO A 768 30.08 -2.70 35.09
N HIS A 769 29.16 -1.92 34.54
CA HIS A 769 29.48 -0.58 34.04
C HIS A 769 29.65 0.39 35.22
N GLY A 770 28.67 0.38 36.13
CA GLY A 770 28.68 1.09 37.41
C GLY A 770 28.52 0.10 38.57
N GLY A 771 28.81 0.52 39.80
CA GLY A 771 28.51 -0.31 40.98
C GLY A 771 29.25 -1.65 41.04
N ASN A 772 28.56 -2.68 41.53
CA ASN A 772 29.07 -4.03 41.75
C ASN A 772 28.45 -5.09 40.83
N TYR A 773 27.27 -4.83 40.27
CA TYR A 773 26.49 -5.80 39.50
C TYR A 773 25.92 -5.16 38.23
N ALA A 774 25.75 -5.98 37.20
CA ALA A 774 24.97 -5.65 36.02
C ALA A 774 23.95 -6.76 35.75
N LEU A 775 22.85 -6.43 35.08
CA LEU A 775 21.85 -7.42 34.71
C LEU A 775 22.33 -8.22 33.51
N SER A 776 22.43 -9.55 33.65
CA SER A 776 22.81 -10.44 32.57
C SER A 776 21.62 -11.23 32.04
N LEU A 777 21.42 -11.21 30.72
CA LEU A 777 20.51 -12.09 29.99
C LEU A 777 21.35 -13.12 29.23
N ARG A 778 21.00 -14.40 29.34
CA ARG A 778 21.69 -15.50 28.65
C ARG A 778 20.69 -16.41 27.96
N VAL A 779 21.03 -16.84 26.75
CA VAL A 779 20.35 -17.90 26.01
C VAL A 779 21.41 -18.89 25.53
N SER A 780 21.23 -20.17 25.84
CA SER A 780 22.14 -21.26 25.43
C SER A 780 21.34 -22.40 24.81
N PRO A 781 21.91 -23.12 23.83
CA PRO A 781 21.28 -24.33 23.30
C PRO A 781 21.22 -25.40 24.40
N ASP A 782 20.12 -26.14 24.46
CA ASP A 782 20.02 -27.33 25.31
C ASP A 782 20.65 -28.57 24.63
N THR A 783 20.74 -29.69 25.35
CA THR A 783 21.36 -30.93 24.84
C THR A 783 20.58 -31.62 23.70
N GLN A 784 19.36 -31.17 23.38
CA GLN A 784 18.46 -31.75 22.38
C GLN A 784 18.26 -30.85 21.14
N GLY A 785 18.92 -29.69 21.07
CA GLY A 785 18.69 -28.67 20.04
C GLY A 785 18.76 -29.17 18.60
N LEU A 786 17.59 -29.36 17.97
CA LEU A 786 17.43 -29.65 16.54
C LEU A 786 17.69 -28.40 15.66
N TYR A 787 17.50 -27.21 16.22
CA TYR A 787 17.68 -25.93 15.53
C TYR A 787 18.92 -25.20 16.05
N ALA A 788 19.66 -24.57 15.14
CA ALA A 788 20.85 -23.80 15.51
C ALA A 788 20.53 -22.47 16.23
N ARG A 789 19.27 -22.00 16.18
CA ARG A 789 18.86 -20.68 16.67
C ARG A 789 17.36 -20.63 17.04
N PRO A 790 16.96 -19.77 17.99
CA PRO A 790 15.55 -19.63 18.37
C PRO A 790 14.76 -18.85 17.30
N GLU A 791 13.46 -19.09 17.24
CA GLU A 791 12.55 -18.47 16.28
C GLU A 791 12.03 -17.11 16.76
N GLN A 792 11.89 -16.95 18.08
CA GLN A 792 11.55 -15.70 18.76
C GLN A 792 12.49 -15.47 19.95
N ALA A 793 12.38 -14.33 20.65
CA ALA A 793 13.15 -14.11 21.87
C ALA A 793 12.75 -15.10 22.99
N PRO A 794 13.64 -16.02 23.43
CA PRO A 794 13.32 -16.94 24.51
C PRO A 794 13.18 -16.24 25.86
N ILE A 795 13.77 -15.05 25.99
CA ILE A 795 13.75 -14.27 27.21
C ILE A 795 13.77 -12.77 26.94
N SER A 796 13.05 -12.04 27.77
CA SER A 796 13.12 -10.59 27.82
C SER A 796 13.01 -10.10 29.27
N VAL A 797 13.47 -8.88 29.50
CA VAL A 797 13.29 -8.16 30.75
C VAL A 797 12.52 -6.89 30.47
N ARG A 798 11.50 -6.63 31.28
CA ARG A 798 10.73 -5.39 31.26
C ARG A 798 10.99 -4.59 32.53
N SER A 799 11.26 -3.30 32.35
CA SER A 799 11.55 -2.37 33.43
C SER A 799 10.33 -2.14 34.33
N ALA A 800 10.58 -1.58 35.52
CA ALA A 800 9.54 -0.91 36.31
C ALA A 800 8.77 0.11 35.45
N THR A 801 7.48 0.29 35.75
CA THR A 801 6.63 1.28 35.09
C THR A 801 6.96 2.68 35.61
N VAL A 802 7.35 3.56 34.70
CA VAL A 802 7.59 4.97 34.97
C VAL A 802 6.33 5.76 34.66
N GLN A 803 5.89 6.59 35.61
CA GLN A 803 4.81 7.55 35.37
C GLN A 803 5.37 8.75 34.60
N VAL A 804 4.73 9.09 33.49
CA VAL A 804 5.16 10.21 32.63
C VAL A 804 4.02 11.20 32.44
N PRO A 805 4.27 12.51 32.57
CA PRO A 805 3.28 13.53 32.24
C PRO A 805 3.05 13.59 30.72
N PRO A 806 1.85 14.01 30.28
CA PRO A 806 1.57 14.19 28.87
C PRO A 806 2.41 15.31 28.25
N ASP A 807 2.60 15.25 26.93
CA ASP A 807 3.31 16.25 26.13
C ASP A 807 4.67 16.67 26.70
N ARG A 808 5.50 15.69 27.06
CA ARG A 808 6.90 15.89 27.45
C ARG A 808 7.84 15.11 26.55
N LEU A 809 9.02 15.68 26.38
CA LEU A 809 10.16 14.96 25.85
C LEU A 809 10.75 14.10 26.96
N VAL A 810 10.96 12.82 26.67
CA VAL A 810 11.61 11.85 27.55
C VAL A 810 12.80 11.27 26.81
N ILE A 811 13.92 11.15 27.51
CA ILE A 811 15.09 10.44 27.00
C ILE A 811 15.37 9.27 27.92
N ILE A 812 15.34 8.08 27.34
CA ILE A 812 15.77 6.83 27.97
C ILE A 812 17.23 6.63 27.61
N ARG A 813 18.07 6.32 28.59
CA ARG A 813 19.49 5.97 28.38
C ARG A 813 19.84 4.71 29.14
N GLY A 814 20.87 4.02 28.72
CA GLY A 814 21.45 2.91 29.46
C GLY A 814 22.68 2.39 28.77
N TRP A 815 23.35 1.46 29.43
CA TRP A 815 24.57 0.85 28.95
C TRP A 815 24.34 -0.61 28.64
N ILE A 816 24.88 -1.07 27.51
CA ILE A 816 24.80 -2.46 27.08
C ILE A 816 26.17 -2.98 26.68
N ARG A 817 26.44 -4.24 27.02
CA ARG A 817 27.63 -4.97 26.60
C ARG A 817 27.27 -6.37 26.09
N ILE A 818 27.84 -6.72 24.96
CA ILE A 818 27.65 -7.98 24.25
C ILE A 818 29.05 -8.60 24.07
N PRO A 819 29.52 -9.45 25.00
CA PRO A 819 30.89 -9.96 25.00
C PRO A 819 31.24 -10.78 23.76
N GLN A 820 30.25 -11.45 23.17
CA GLN A 820 30.38 -12.23 21.94
C GLN A 820 29.31 -11.80 20.96
N ARG A 821 29.73 -11.54 19.71
CA ARG A 821 28.83 -11.10 18.64
C ARG A 821 27.66 -12.07 18.46
N LEU A 822 26.45 -11.52 18.50
CA LEU A 822 25.21 -12.22 18.20
C LEU A 822 24.96 -12.28 16.68
N SER A 823 24.13 -13.22 16.26
CA SER A 823 23.65 -13.39 14.90
C SER A 823 22.70 -12.28 14.48
N SER A 824 22.91 -11.80 13.25
CA SER A 824 21.97 -10.90 12.57
C SER A 824 20.74 -11.62 12.01
N GLU A 825 20.80 -12.95 11.90
CA GLU A 825 19.73 -13.78 11.32
C GLU A 825 18.52 -13.92 12.24
N THR A 826 18.71 -13.77 13.55
CA THR A 826 17.66 -13.79 14.58
C THR A 826 17.24 -12.38 14.99
N GLY A 827 18.14 -11.41 14.87
CA GLY A 827 17.93 -10.02 15.24
C GLY A 827 18.66 -9.59 16.52
N GLY A 828 19.53 -10.44 17.09
CA GLY A 828 20.38 -10.11 18.23
C GLY A 828 19.58 -9.74 19.49
N VAL A 829 19.91 -8.60 20.08
CA VAL A 829 19.16 -7.98 21.18
C VAL A 829 18.35 -6.80 20.65
N LEU A 830 17.11 -6.65 21.10
CA LEU A 830 16.26 -5.49 20.82
C LEU A 830 15.94 -4.74 22.10
N ILE A 831 16.23 -3.46 22.13
CA ILE A 831 15.86 -2.54 23.21
C ILE A 831 14.74 -1.63 22.70
N HIS A 832 13.55 -1.71 23.30
CA HIS A 832 12.38 -0.93 22.88
C HIS A 832 11.51 -0.52 24.07
N ASP A 833 10.64 0.45 23.88
CA ASP A 833 9.78 0.99 24.93
C ASP A 833 8.32 1.06 24.49
N THR A 834 7.41 1.30 25.43
CA THR A 834 5.96 1.35 25.16
C THR A 834 5.52 2.53 24.31
N LEU A 835 6.26 3.65 24.26
CA LEU A 835 5.90 4.82 23.46
C LEU A 835 6.32 4.65 22.00
N GLY A 836 7.56 4.21 21.76
CA GLY A 836 8.10 3.99 20.42
C GLY A 836 7.74 2.62 19.81
N GLY A 837 7.44 1.63 20.65
CA GLY A 837 7.26 0.25 20.22
C GLY A 837 8.54 -0.37 19.63
N ARG A 838 8.39 -1.57 19.07
CA ARG A 838 9.50 -2.34 18.50
C ARG A 838 10.16 -1.66 17.30
N GLU A 839 9.38 -0.97 16.46
CA GLU A 839 9.87 -0.36 15.22
C GLU A 839 10.85 0.79 15.49
N LEU A 840 10.63 1.55 16.56
CA LEU A 840 11.54 2.62 17.02
C LEU A 840 12.57 2.13 18.06
N GLY A 841 12.67 0.81 18.27
CA GLY A 841 13.66 0.19 19.15
C GLY A 841 15.01 -0.04 18.48
N ILE A 842 16.07 -0.15 19.28
CA ILE A 842 17.45 -0.36 18.80
C ILE A 842 17.80 -1.86 18.83
N HIS A 843 18.08 -2.41 17.66
CA HIS A 843 18.67 -3.73 17.46
C HIS A 843 20.19 -3.65 17.55
N MET A 844 20.79 -4.57 18.30
CA MET A 844 22.25 -4.68 18.42
C MET A 844 22.68 -6.13 18.27
N THR A 845 23.78 -6.33 17.56
CA THR A 845 24.43 -7.65 17.43
C THR A 845 25.84 -7.64 18.02
N GLU A 846 26.40 -6.47 18.25
CA GLU A 846 27.74 -6.28 18.79
C GLU A 846 27.82 -5.03 19.68
N ALA A 847 28.54 -5.18 20.79
CA ALA A 847 28.93 -4.12 21.72
C ALA A 847 29.97 -4.72 22.67
N ALA A 848 31.16 -5.06 22.14
CA ALA A 848 32.19 -5.77 22.90
C ALA A 848 32.57 -5.01 24.19
N GLU A 849 32.60 -3.68 24.10
CA GLU A 849 32.72 -2.76 25.23
C GLU A 849 31.35 -2.16 25.60
N TRP A 850 31.22 -1.73 26.85
CA TRP A 850 30.06 -0.99 27.32
C TRP A 850 29.73 0.18 26.39
N THR A 851 28.54 0.13 25.82
CA THR A 851 28.05 1.08 24.84
C THR A 851 26.78 1.71 25.37
N GLU A 852 26.74 3.04 25.40
CA GLU A 852 25.51 3.77 25.69
C GLU A 852 24.51 3.59 24.53
N PHE A 853 23.26 3.31 24.87
CA PHE A 853 22.11 3.45 23.98
C PHE A 853 21.21 4.57 24.51
N SER A 854 20.47 5.21 23.60
CA SER A 854 19.54 6.28 23.95
C SER A 854 18.32 6.29 23.05
N LEU A 855 17.15 6.60 23.61
CA LEU A 855 15.87 6.68 22.91
C LEU A 855 15.17 8.00 23.26
N MET A 856 14.94 8.87 22.28
CA MET A 856 14.12 10.07 22.44
C MET A 856 12.65 9.74 22.15
N ARG A 857 11.77 10.14 23.07
CA ARG A 857 10.33 9.93 22.97
C ARG A 857 9.57 11.17 23.37
N ALA A 858 8.47 11.44 22.68
CA ALA A 858 7.41 12.29 23.21
C ALA A 858 6.37 11.41 23.91
N THR A 859 5.80 11.87 25.02
CA THR A 859 4.80 11.11 25.79
C THR A 859 3.41 11.16 25.15
N GLY A 860 3.09 12.27 24.47
CA GLY A 860 1.75 12.51 23.93
C GLY A 860 0.70 12.36 25.04
N ASP A 861 -0.34 11.56 24.78
CA ASP A 861 -1.39 11.25 25.76
C ASP A 861 -1.06 10.10 26.70
N SER A 862 0.10 9.44 26.56
CA SER A 862 0.47 8.29 27.39
C SER A 862 0.88 8.76 28.79
N ASP A 863 0.41 8.04 29.81
CA ASP A 863 0.71 8.30 31.22
C ASP A 863 1.83 7.40 31.78
N THR A 864 2.21 6.36 31.02
CA THR A 864 3.11 5.31 31.48
C THR A 864 4.17 4.94 30.43
N LEU A 865 5.35 4.55 30.93
CA LEU A 865 6.48 4.10 30.13
C LEU A 865 7.10 2.84 30.75
N ASN A 866 7.37 1.83 29.92
CA ASN A 866 8.20 0.68 30.25
C ASN A 866 9.23 0.46 29.16
N LEU A 867 10.47 0.18 29.55
CA LEU A 867 11.54 -0.31 28.67
C LEU A 867 11.53 -1.84 28.66
N THR A 868 11.79 -2.44 27.51
CA THR A 868 11.93 -3.88 27.32
C THR A 868 13.24 -4.18 26.58
N VAL A 869 14.00 -5.14 27.10
CA VAL A 869 15.20 -5.70 26.45
C VAL A 869 14.93 -7.16 26.12
N GLU A 870 14.96 -7.49 24.83
CA GLU A 870 14.65 -8.82 24.32
C GLU A 870 15.89 -9.49 23.75
N MET A 871 16.16 -10.72 24.17
CA MET A 871 17.27 -11.50 23.66
C MET A 871 16.74 -12.53 22.67
N ALA A 872 16.96 -12.29 21.38
CA ALA A 872 16.50 -13.14 20.28
C ALA A 872 17.54 -14.16 19.80
N ASP A 873 18.70 -14.25 20.44
CA ASP A 873 19.79 -15.07 19.95
C ASP A 873 20.54 -15.82 21.04
N VAL A 874 21.28 -16.86 20.67
CA VAL A 874 22.19 -17.60 21.56
C VAL A 874 23.37 -16.70 21.91
N GLY A 875 23.64 -16.54 23.21
CA GLY A 875 24.76 -15.76 23.71
C GLY A 875 24.52 -15.22 25.10
N GLN A 876 25.18 -14.10 25.42
CA GLN A 876 25.01 -13.37 26.67
C GLN A 876 25.04 -11.86 26.41
N VAL A 877 24.20 -11.12 27.12
CA VAL A 877 24.13 -9.65 27.10
C VAL A 877 24.13 -9.13 28.54
N PHE A 878 24.76 -7.98 28.76
CA PHE A 878 24.74 -7.24 30.02
C PHE A 878 24.08 -5.88 29.82
N LEU A 879 23.23 -5.49 30.76
CA LEU A 879 22.53 -4.21 30.82
C LEU A 879 22.81 -3.54 32.16
N ASP A 880 23.06 -2.24 32.15
CA ASP A 880 23.39 -1.48 33.36
C ASP A 880 23.04 0.02 33.21
N ASP A 881 23.00 0.74 34.34
CA ASP A 881 22.83 2.19 34.46
C ASP A 881 21.70 2.76 33.58
N VAL A 882 20.54 2.11 33.60
CA VAL A 882 19.37 2.51 32.84
C VAL A 882 18.66 3.68 33.53
N THR A 883 18.46 4.76 32.79
CA THR A 883 17.81 5.98 33.29
C THR A 883 16.69 6.43 32.37
N VAL A 884 15.67 7.04 32.96
CA VAL A 884 14.60 7.74 32.25
C VAL A 884 14.57 9.16 32.78
N SER A 885 14.84 10.13 31.91
CA SER A 885 14.83 11.55 32.24
C SER A 885 13.73 12.26 31.46
N ILE A 886 12.85 12.95 32.18
CA ILE A 886 11.84 13.84 31.60
C ILE A 886 12.50 15.20 31.40
N TYR A 887 12.45 15.74 30.19
CA TYR A 887 13.07 17.03 29.85
C TYR A 887 12.07 18.16 30.05
N GLU A 888 12.51 19.20 30.75
CA GLU A 888 11.71 20.39 31.04
C GLU A 888 12.28 21.61 30.32
N ALA A 889 11.40 22.56 29.98
CA ALA A 889 11.83 23.86 29.48
C ALA A 889 12.63 24.56 30.57
N THR A 890 13.79 25.11 30.22
CA THR A 890 14.51 26.00 31.13
C THR A 890 13.59 27.18 31.41
N ARG A 891 13.19 27.43 32.66
CA ARG A 891 12.62 28.74 33.02
C ARG A 891 13.64 29.79 32.61
N GLY A 892 13.39 30.51 31.51
CA GLY A 892 14.08 31.76 31.26
C GLY A 892 13.83 32.73 32.42
N PRO A 893 14.67 33.77 32.61
CA PRO A 893 14.32 34.84 33.55
C PRO A 893 12.93 35.37 33.19
N GLU A 894 12.08 35.60 34.20
CA GLU A 894 10.77 36.24 34.03
C GLU A 894 10.94 37.51 33.19
N ILE A 895 10.55 37.45 31.93
CA ILE A 895 10.26 38.65 31.16
C ILE A 895 8.86 39.06 31.61
N ALA A 896 8.77 40.24 32.23
CA ALA A 896 7.54 40.86 32.67
C ALA A 896 6.46 40.84 31.56
N PRO A 897 5.16 40.77 31.92
CA PRO A 897 4.09 40.60 30.94
C PRO A 897 4.04 41.82 30.02
N GLY A 898 4.19 41.55 28.73
CA GLY A 898 4.07 42.56 27.68
C GLY A 898 4.65 42.04 26.38
N PHE A 899 3.86 41.25 25.66
CA PHE A 899 3.63 41.39 24.21
C PHE A 899 2.49 40.43 23.86
N ASP A 900 1.37 41.03 23.48
CA ASP A 900 0.15 40.35 23.08
C ASP A 900 0.39 39.40 21.91
N ALA A 901 -0.38 38.33 21.93
CA ALA A 901 -0.51 37.37 20.85
C ALA A 901 -1.14 38.06 19.63
N GLU A 902 -0.32 38.40 18.63
CA GLU A 902 -0.75 38.39 17.24
C GLU A 902 -0.02 37.25 16.53
N ALA A 903 -0.79 36.20 16.25
CA ALA A 903 -0.39 35.11 15.38
C ALA A 903 -0.17 35.68 13.97
N ASP A 904 1.09 35.76 13.55
CA ASP A 904 1.43 36.03 12.16
C ASP A 904 1.30 34.71 11.39
N ASP A 905 0.13 34.56 10.78
CA ASP A 905 -0.32 33.49 9.90
C ASP A 905 0.56 33.45 8.63
N ARG A 906 1.71 32.75 8.69
CA ARG A 906 2.64 32.57 7.54
C ARG A 906 2.72 31.15 7.01
N PHE A 907 1.62 30.41 7.05
CA PHE A 907 1.45 29.20 6.26
C PHE A 907 0.09 29.20 5.55
N GLN A 908 -0.12 30.21 4.69
CA GLN A 908 -1.20 30.17 3.71
C GLN A 908 -0.70 29.62 2.36
N SER A 909 -1.25 28.45 2.04
CA SER A 909 -1.65 27.97 0.71
C SER A 909 -0.72 28.23 -0.48
N TYR A 910 0.07 27.21 -0.82
CA TYR A 910 0.27 26.88 -2.22
C TYR A 910 -0.84 25.90 -2.65
N GLN A 911 -1.87 26.45 -3.28
CA GLN A 911 -2.76 25.72 -4.18
C GLN A 911 -2.13 25.74 -5.61
N PRO A 912 -2.52 24.81 -6.49
CA PRO A 912 -1.62 24.05 -7.39
C PRO A 912 -0.91 24.84 -8.50
#